data_AF-A0A933JPJ9-F1
#
_entry.id   AF-A0A933JPJ9-F1
#
_cell.length_a   1.000
_cell.length_b   1.000
_cell.length_c   1.000
_cell.angle_alpha   90.00
_cell.angle_beta   90.00
_cell.angle_gamma   90.00
#
_symmetry.space_group_name_H-M   'P 1'
#
loop_
_entity.id
_entity.type
_entity.pdbx_description
1 polymer ?
#
loop_
_entity_poly.entity_id
_entity_poly.type
_entity_poly.pdbx_seq_one_letter_code
_entity_poly.pdbx_strand_id
1 'polypeptide(L)'
;MRLRISSNSLGRLALLSTAVAVSFALLGDVDAKKKKKKKKKAAADTEQTTPADDTPPPPTQKASLQAVTAAGPTVKYEAFRKKIEMQVAEKREEQIERIKKLLDLGTNKEDIPNLKFRLAELYYEKSRFFFFRSQEADDKASQAKTEDEKSLALEDKERNGKESLEWTAKALEIYAEIRKKYPDYPQMPEVLFALGQSYWSEGKEQDAIEVYTELIKKHKDSPLVADAWLAFGEFYFNQKMLKQALKAYELAAADKRSRVYGFAIYKQAWCYYNLGEWQNALTKFRATVFYSDMSKEMAGENKISLAREAKKDFVKTYAHVGDSKKAKFVIGDLIGEESCQSEECLKLMEQLAGLWVEQGYFDDAASIFKQMIVLDPRNSRNPFFQAKVVDMVSRNRDRKATTREARELVELTNRTKKIVEDQHLTGDKATTAKANLEEAATLAESTIRRLAQLWNQEAKKTGQKATYADSRMMYEDYLRLFPESKFTYEIRFQLGDLYYKLEEFGKAADAYEATVKADPNGKFLVEAANDNILAVEEHLKDLRLAAPALKDDKPVTIHPERMKLIEACDRYVQFVPGDKADKLVSVKFKSAKIFYDHNQLEEAMKRFEDVVANHPKAEQAEVAAHLVADVYNLRKDWQNLYDTASRYLGVADLVADREKLQTDLKKFCEYAKFSMVQILEEKVKKSGDSLAIVGQAYLDFQNEFPGSENADEALFNASVAFDQAGEKARAEELRKKLLEDYKDSPLRADVQFYIARAHEERAEYDQAGQLFLAFARDNQADKRARDALFNAAVFYAGTGKVKEANELRLEYLEKYGKQKGGEKEAATIYFAMAQDLERAGKLQPAANRYQEFYKKFADDERAIEAMWREAQVWRQLRQPKAAEKVESVILGEFKKLNAQGKAPPAAADYASRIAFLRIDDGFDKYKKAMNVGRPNMQRLPAFVRELENRAVSRENVIKTYTSIVTDYKQAWSSIASLYRIASAWDEFVEMMQRIPCPAGINEEGCMVFKQGLEEKVEPARQSARKAYEACVAKSNELDVFTEYSSKCVKQLEQLAPEAFPEITEKRVDFSSSGPSLDVAPNDLILRPPPPAAPQGAVGRLDRGN
;
A
#
# COMPACT_ATOMS: atom_id res chain seq x y z
N MET A 1 -57.55 52.07 -27.30
CA MET A 1 -56.70 50.95 -27.77
C MET A 1 -55.84 50.50 -26.59
N ARG A 2 -55.73 49.19 -26.31
CA ARG A 2 -54.91 48.51 -25.25
C ARG A 2 -54.74 49.26 -23.89
N LEU A 3 -55.50 48.94 -22.84
CA LEU A 3 -55.36 47.79 -21.90
C LEU A 3 -54.26 47.92 -20.82
N ARG A 4 -54.73 47.96 -19.57
CA ARG A 4 -54.08 47.58 -18.29
C ARG A 4 -52.73 48.23 -17.92
N ILE A 5 -52.84 49.34 -17.20
CA ILE A 5 -51.93 49.68 -16.10
C ILE A 5 -52.34 48.88 -14.85
N SER A 6 -51.37 48.48 -14.03
CA SER A 6 -51.56 47.84 -12.71
C SER A 6 -51.40 48.84 -11.56
N SER A 7 -52.26 48.81 -10.55
CA SER A 7 -52.01 49.48 -9.25
C SER A 7 -52.88 48.89 -8.13
N ASN A 8 -52.42 49.05 -6.88
CA ASN A 8 -53.01 48.44 -5.67
C ASN A 8 -53.98 49.39 -4.93
N SER A 9 -54.88 48.80 -4.14
CA SER A 9 -55.36 49.32 -2.85
C SER A 9 -55.10 48.21 -1.80
N LEU A 10 -54.50 48.40 -0.61
CA LEU A 10 -54.25 49.57 0.26
C LEU A 10 -55.50 50.11 0.97
N GLY A 11 -55.52 50.04 2.31
CA GLY A 11 -56.64 50.43 3.17
C GLY A 11 -56.30 51.49 4.23
N ARG A 12 -57.33 52.03 4.87
CA ARG A 12 -57.39 52.97 6.03
C ARG A 12 -58.73 52.70 6.75
N LEU A 13 -59.03 53.15 7.97
CA LEU A 13 -58.45 54.12 8.92
C LEU A 13 -58.08 53.39 10.25
N ALA A 14 -57.41 53.94 11.28
CA ALA A 14 -56.89 55.27 11.68
C ALA A 14 -55.75 55.01 12.72
N LEU A 15 -54.87 55.91 13.19
CA LEU A 15 -54.36 57.27 12.89
C LEU A 15 -52.96 57.33 13.60
N LEU A 16 -52.24 58.39 14.01
CA LEU A 16 -52.36 59.86 14.03
C LEU A 16 -50.91 60.43 14.16
N SER A 17 -50.49 61.44 13.36
CA SER A 17 -49.25 62.26 13.52
C SER A 17 -47.87 61.53 13.52
N THR A 18 -46.68 62.05 13.17
CA THR A 18 -46.11 63.18 12.36
C THR A 18 -44.57 62.95 12.27
N ALA A 19 -43.74 63.45 11.34
CA ALA A 19 -43.90 63.98 9.97
C ALA A 19 -42.52 64.30 9.30
N VAL A 20 -42.47 64.32 7.95
CA VAL A 20 -41.63 65.17 7.05
C VAL A 20 -40.09 64.94 6.84
N ALA A 21 -39.72 64.82 5.53
CA ALA A 21 -38.46 65.21 4.84
C ALA A 21 -37.16 64.35 4.90
N VAL A 22 -36.25 64.31 3.88
CA VAL A 22 -36.33 64.62 2.42
C VAL A 22 -35.22 63.90 1.59
N SER A 23 -35.56 63.56 0.34
CA SER A 23 -34.85 63.20 -0.92
C SER A 23 -33.31 63.08 -1.15
N PHE A 24 -32.96 62.02 -1.92
CA PHE A 24 -32.09 61.93 -3.13
C PHE A 24 -30.54 62.13 -3.09
N ALA A 25 -29.70 61.67 -4.06
CA ALA A 25 -29.66 60.44 -4.90
C ALA A 25 -28.41 60.39 -5.88
N LEU A 26 -28.15 59.20 -6.48
CA LEU A 26 -27.50 58.88 -7.79
C LEU A 26 -25.95 58.90 -8.04
N LEU A 27 -25.46 57.75 -8.55
CA LEU A 27 -24.53 57.49 -9.69
C LEU A 27 -23.03 57.94 -9.69
N GLY A 28 -22.15 57.17 -10.38
CA GLY A 28 -20.77 57.59 -10.74
C GLY A 28 -19.74 56.49 -11.09
N ASP A 29 -19.81 55.92 -12.29
CA ASP A 29 -19.13 54.72 -12.85
C ASP A 29 -17.60 54.83 -13.21
N VAL A 30 -16.99 53.71 -13.67
CA VAL A 30 -15.77 53.55 -14.56
C VAL A 30 -14.30 53.60 -14.03
N ASP A 31 -13.70 52.40 -13.88
CA ASP A 31 -12.45 51.81 -14.50
C ASP A 31 -10.98 52.35 -14.34
N ALA A 32 -10.04 51.38 -14.35
CA ALA A 32 -8.69 51.35 -14.98
C ALA A 32 -7.35 51.79 -14.31
N LYS A 33 -6.50 50.76 -14.06
CA LYS A 33 -5.07 50.58 -14.49
C LYS A 33 -3.83 51.18 -13.72
N LYS A 34 -3.00 50.22 -13.25
CA LYS A 34 -1.52 50.03 -13.48
C LYS A 34 -0.41 50.62 -12.54
N LYS A 35 0.45 49.65 -12.10
CA LYS A 35 1.96 49.62 -12.06
C LYS A 35 2.79 50.20 -10.86
N LYS A 36 3.55 49.28 -10.22
CA LYS A 36 4.99 49.30 -9.79
C LYS A 36 5.54 50.49 -8.96
N LYS A 37 6.32 50.30 -7.87
CA LYS A 37 7.77 49.91 -7.90
C LYS A 37 8.42 49.80 -6.48
N LYS A 38 9.30 48.79 -6.27
CA LYS A 38 10.54 48.79 -5.41
C LYS A 38 10.34 48.94 -3.86
N LYS A 39 11.33 48.78 -2.94
CA LYS A 39 12.83 48.89 -3.04
C LYS A 39 13.62 48.30 -1.82
N LYS A 40 14.66 47.44 -2.05
CA LYS A 40 15.93 47.17 -1.26
C LYS A 40 15.84 46.89 0.27
N LYS A 41 16.88 46.49 1.06
CA LYS A 41 18.34 46.13 0.93
C LYS A 41 18.51 44.71 1.62
N ALA A 42 19.62 43.98 1.78
CA ALA A 42 21.08 44.02 1.53
C ALA A 42 21.61 42.56 1.33
N ALA A 43 22.80 42.20 0.84
CA ALA A 43 24.10 42.85 0.52
C ALA A 43 25.16 42.87 1.64
N ALA A 44 26.10 41.92 1.55
CA ALA A 44 27.40 41.81 2.21
C ALA A 44 28.23 40.76 1.43
N ASP A 45 29.52 41.03 1.21
CA ASP A 45 30.09 40.94 -0.15
C ASP A 45 31.63 40.70 -0.11
N THR A 46 32.19 39.77 -0.91
CA THR A 46 33.65 39.56 -1.22
C THR A 46 33.77 38.52 -2.35
N GLU A 47 34.08 38.88 -3.60
CA GLU A 47 35.41 39.16 -4.19
C GLU A 47 36.34 37.93 -4.19
N GLN A 48 36.52 37.23 -5.32
CA GLN A 48 37.23 37.59 -6.57
C GLN A 48 38.75 37.40 -6.51
N THR A 49 39.24 36.40 -7.25
CA THR A 49 40.50 36.49 -8.05
C THR A 49 40.38 35.60 -9.28
N THR A 50 40.74 36.14 -10.44
CA THR A 50 41.30 35.38 -11.58
C THR A 50 42.76 35.80 -11.72
N PRO A 51 43.64 34.98 -12.33
CA PRO A 51 43.93 35.20 -13.75
C PRO A 51 44.37 33.91 -14.49
N ALA A 52 45.10 34.10 -15.60
CA ALA A 52 45.91 33.14 -16.36
C ALA A 52 45.18 32.19 -17.33
N ASP A 53 45.32 32.52 -18.62
CA ASP A 53 45.21 31.62 -19.76
C ASP A 53 46.62 31.09 -20.06
N ASP A 54 46.86 29.80 -19.85
CA ASP A 54 48.17 29.15 -20.02
C ASP A 54 48.03 27.94 -20.95
N THR A 55 48.24 28.16 -22.24
CA THR A 55 48.43 27.09 -23.22
C THR A 55 49.93 26.77 -23.35
N PRO A 56 50.39 25.57 -22.94
CA PRO A 56 51.82 25.26 -23.01
C PRO A 56 52.27 25.12 -24.47
N PRO A 57 53.41 25.74 -24.86
CA PRO A 57 54.00 25.49 -26.17
C PRO A 57 54.49 24.04 -26.29
N PRO A 58 54.60 23.48 -27.51
CA PRO A 58 55.08 22.12 -27.71
C PRO A 58 56.51 21.96 -27.15
N PRO A 59 56.85 20.80 -26.56
CA PRO A 59 58.16 20.57 -25.94
C PRO A 59 59.28 20.70 -26.98
N THR A 60 60.11 21.73 -26.83
CA THR A 60 61.25 21.97 -27.71
C THR A 60 62.34 20.94 -27.46
N GLN A 61 62.90 20.39 -28.55
CA GLN A 61 63.92 19.35 -28.47
C GLN A 61 65.19 19.84 -27.77
N LYS A 62 65.43 19.32 -26.57
CA LYS A 62 66.78 19.09 -26.04
C LYS A 62 66.91 17.63 -25.64
N ALA A 63 67.06 16.77 -26.65
CA ALA A 63 67.52 15.41 -26.43
C ALA A 63 68.91 15.46 -25.79
N SER A 64 69.01 15.08 -24.52
CA SER A 64 70.29 14.78 -23.89
C SER A 64 70.88 13.56 -24.58
N LEU A 65 72.03 13.70 -25.26
CA LEU A 65 72.74 12.55 -25.85
C LEU A 65 73.31 11.64 -24.74
N GLN A 66 72.47 10.77 -24.19
CA GLN A 66 72.92 9.46 -23.77
C GLN A 66 73.12 8.65 -25.06
N ALA A 67 74.36 8.24 -25.32
CA ALA A 67 74.68 7.46 -26.51
C ALA A 67 73.97 6.10 -26.44
N VAL A 68 72.97 5.91 -27.29
CA VAL A 68 72.21 4.66 -27.40
C VAL A 68 73.13 3.59 -27.99
N THR A 69 73.83 2.83 -27.16
CA THR A 69 74.74 1.77 -27.61
C THR A 69 73.96 0.53 -28.03
N ALA A 70 73.41 0.58 -29.24
CA ALA A 70 72.75 -0.53 -29.89
C ALA A 70 73.75 -1.30 -30.77
N ALA A 71 74.08 -2.52 -30.36
CA ALA A 71 74.67 -3.50 -31.27
C ALA A 71 73.64 -3.85 -32.37
N GLY A 72 74.03 -3.68 -33.63
CA GLY A 72 73.23 -4.15 -34.76
C GLY A 72 73.19 -5.67 -34.84
N PRO A 73 72.18 -6.26 -35.51
CA PRO A 73 72.06 -7.71 -35.62
C PRO A 73 73.28 -8.30 -36.34
N THR A 74 73.87 -9.36 -35.77
CA THR A 74 75.00 -10.05 -36.39
C THR A 74 74.51 -10.90 -37.57
N VAL A 75 74.56 -10.33 -38.77
CA VAL A 75 74.40 -11.07 -40.04
C VAL A 75 75.63 -11.97 -40.23
N LYS A 76 75.60 -13.15 -39.59
CA LYS A 76 76.72 -14.09 -39.58
C LYS A 76 76.86 -14.81 -40.92
N TYR A 77 77.91 -14.46 -41.67
CA TYR A 77 78.40 -15.19 -42.85
C TYR A 77 78.56 -16.71 -42.61
N GLU A 78 78.79 -17.12 -41.36
CA GLU A 78 78.93 -18.50 -40.90
C GLU A 78 77.71 -19.39 -41.22
N ALA A 79 76.49 -18.84 -41.24
CA ALA A 79 75.25 -19.60 -41.41
C ALA A 79 75.15 -20.33 -42.76
N PHE A 80 75.69 -19.73 -43.83
CA PHE A 80 75.75 -20.36 -45.16
C PHE A 80 76.77 -21.52 -45.20
N ARG A 81 77.93 -21.36 -44.56
CA ARG A 81 78.97 -22.40 -44.53
C ARG A 81 78.46 -23.69 -43.89
N LYS A 82 77.64 -23.64 -42.82
CA LYS A 82 77.08 -24.82 -42.14
C LYS A 82 76.53 -25.88 -43.10
N LYS A 83 75.79 -25.47 -44.13
CA LYS A 83 75.20 -26.39 -45.12
C LYS A 83 76.22 -27.02 -46.08
N ILE A 84 77.24 -26.26 -46.49
CA ILE A 84 78.30 -26.74 -47.38
C ILE A 84 79.28 -27.66 -46.63
N GLU A 85 79.73 -27.26 -45.44
CA GLU A 85 80.74 -28.00 -44.67
C GLU A 85 80.28 -29.43 -44.32
N MET A 86 78.98 -29.60 -44.04
CA MET A 86 78.35 -30.88 -43.72
C MET A 86 78.19 -31.82 -44.93
N GLN A 87 78.31 -31.32 -46.17
CA GLN A 87 78.15 -32.11 -47.41
C GLN A 87 79.48 -32.54 -48.06
N VAL A 88 80.63 -32.05 -47.57
CA VAL A 88 81.95 -32.22 -48.22
C VAL A 88 82.95 -33.03 -47.37
N ALA A 89 82.57 -33.39 -46.13
CA ALA A 89 83.46 -33.95 -45.11
C ALA A 89 84.30 -35.16 -45.56
N GLU A 90 83.71 -36.20 -46.17
CA GLU A 90 84.46 -37.41 -46.57
C GLU A 90 85.56 -37.12 -47.60
N LYS A 91 85.24 -36.31 -48.62
CA LYS A 91 86.19 -35.93 -49.68
C LYS A 91 87.32 -35.02 -49.18
N ARG A 92 87.10 -34.32 -48.06
CA ARG A 92 88.12 -33.49 -47.39
C ARG A 92 89.20 -34.35 -46.74
N GLU A 93 88.84 -35.48 -46.14
CA GLU A 93 89.82 -36.37 -45.50
C GLU A 93 90.73 -37.03 -46.54
N GLU A 94 90.18 -37.46 -47.68
CA GLU A 94 90.98 -37.90 -48.83
C GLU A 94 91.97 -36.82 -49.31
N GLN A 95 91.55 -35.56 -49.42
CA GLN A 95 92.43 -34.47 -49.85
C GLN A 95 93.56 -34.21 -48.83
N ILE A 96 93.24 -34.23 -47.53
CA ILE A 96 94.23 -34.09 -46.45
C ILE A 96 95.31 -35.18 -46.55
N GLU A 97 94.91 -36.46 -46.64
CA GLU A 97 95.86 -37.58 -46.68
C GLU A 97 96.65 -37.65 -47.99
N ARG A 98 96.07 -37.21 -49.12
CA ARG A 98 96.81 -37.06 -50.39
C ARG A 98 97.87 -35.95 -50.28
N ILE A 99 97.53 -34.80 -49.70
CA ILE A 99 98.46 -33.66 -49.59
C ILE A 99 99.57 -33.93 -48.57
N LYS A 100 99.29 -34.58 -47.43
CA LYS A 100 100.33 -35.07 -46.50
C LYS A 100 101.35 -35.95 -47.23
N LYS A 101 100.89 -36.98 -47.94
CA LYS A 101 101.77 -37.88 -48.69
C LYS A 101 102.59 -37.16 -49.76
N LEU A 102 102.06 -36.13 -50.43
CA LEU A 102 102.83 -35.31 -51.38
C LEU A 102 103.90 -34.44 -50.70
N LEU A 103 103.68 -34.01 -49.45
CA LEU A 103 104.68 -33.30 -48.66
C LEU A 103 105.76 -34.27 -48.12
N ASP A 104 105.35 -35.44 -47.61
CA ASP A 104 106.23 -36.47 -47.05
C ASP A 104 107.14 -37.12 -48.11
N LEU A 105 106.65 -37.30 -49.35
CA LEU A 105 107.40 -37.89 -50.46
C LEU A 105 108.41 -36.91 -51.12
N GLY A 106 108.47 -35.65 -50.70
CA GLY A 106 109.45 -34.68 -51.18
C GLY A 106 109.13 -34.06 -52.55
N THR A 107 108.06 -33.27 -52.61
CA THR A 107 107.69 -32.45 -53.79
C THR A 107 108.69 -31.31 -54.10
N ASN A 108 108.52 -30.64 -55.24
CA ASN A 108 109.30 -29.44 -55.62
C ASN A 108 109.19 -28.34 -54.55
N LYS A 109 110.30 -27.66 -54.27
CA LYS A 109 110.38 -26.64 -53.19
C LYS A 109 109.44 -25.46 -53.40
N GLU A 110 109.13 -25.12 -54.64
CA GLU A 110 108.23 -24.03 -55.03
C GLU A 110 106.76 -24.38 -54.78
N ASP A 111 106.41 -25.68 -54.82
CA ASP A 111 105.05 -26.18 -54.58
C ASP A 111 104.74 -26.44 -53.09
N ILE A 112 105.76 -26.52 -52.24
CA ILE A 112 105.58 -26.68 -50.78
C ILE A 112 104.64 -25.61 -50.18
N PRO A 113 104.80 -24.29 -50.41
CA PRO A 113 103.87 -23.31 -49.87
C PRO A 113 102.44 -23.44 -50.43
N ASN A 114 102.26 -23.82 -51.70
CA ASN A 114 100.94 -24.11 -52.28
C ASN A 114 100.25 -25.28 -51.57
N LEU A 115 100.96 -26.41 -51.44
CA LEU A 115 100.43 -27.63 -50.80
C LEU A 115 100.19 -27.41 -49.30
N LYS A 116 101.07 -26.67 -48.62
CA LYS A 116 100.87 -26.27 -47.23
C LYS A 116 99.68 -25.32 -47.06
N PHE A 117 99.52 -24.32 -47.92
CA PHE A 117 98.39 -23.41 -47.85
C PHE A 117 97.07 -24.16 -48.04
N ARG A 118 96.98 -25.05 -49.03
CA ARG A 118 95.79 -25.90 -49.23
C ARG A 118 95.54 -26.88 -48.08
N LEU A 119 96.60 -27.42 -47.44
CA LEU A 119 96.45 -28.24 -46.23
C LEU A 119 95.89 -27.44 -45.06
N ALA A 120 96.35 -26.20 -44.87
CA ALA A 120 95.85 -25.30 -43.83
C ALA A 120 94.39 -24.88 -44.08
N GLU A 121 94.00 -24.62 -45.33
CA GLU A 121 92.59 -24.44 -45.70
C GLU A 121 91.75 -25.66 -45.31
N LEU A 122 92.17 -26.87 -45.69
CA LEU A 122 91.45 -28.11 -45.39
C LEU A 122 91.35 -28.39 -43.89
N TYR A 123 92.37 -28.04 -43.10
CA TYR A 123 92.33 -28.09 -41.64
C TYR A 123 91.37 -27.05 -41.06
N TYR A 124 91.34 -25.82 -41.58
CA TYR A 124 90.38 -24.81 -41.14
C TYR A 124 88.93 -25.16 -41.55
N GLU A 125 88.70 -25.72 -42.73
CA GLU A 125 87.42 -26.31 -43.13
C GLU A 125 87.02 -27.47 -42.18
N LYS A 126 87.95 -28.37 -41.83
CA LYS A 126 87.68 -29.48 -40.89
C LYS A 126 87.37 -28.97 -39.48
N SER A 127 88.06 -27.94 -39.01
CA SER A 127 87.73 -27.19 -37.78
C SER A 127 86.30 -26.66 -37.84
N ARG A 128 85.91 -25.97 -38.92
CA ARG A 128 84.56 -25.43 -39.08
C ARG A 128 83.46 -26.49 -39.14
N PHE A 129 83.71 -27.65 -39.74
CA PHE A 129 82.80 -28.81 -39.66
C PHE A 129 82.52 -29.22 -38.20
N PHE A 130 83.57 -29.38 -37.39
CA PHE A 130 83.42 -29.71 -35.97
C PHE A 130 82.77 -28.59 -35.14
N PHE A 131 83.10 -27.32 -35.41
CA PHE A 131 82.39 -26.17 -34.83
C PHE A 131 80.88 -26.25 -35.08
N PHE A 132 80.45 -26.52 -36.31
CA PHE A 132 79.03 -26.63 -36.62
C PHE A 132 78.35 -27.84 -35.97
N ARG A 133 79.04 -28.97 -35.83
CA ARG A 133 78.54 -30.11 -35.04
C ARG A 133 78.41 -29.80 -33.54
N SER A 134 79.33 -29.02 -32.98
CA SER A 134 79.24 -28.54 -31.59
C SER A 134 78.02 -27.63 -31.39
N GLN A 135 77.75 -26.71 -32.35
CA GLN A 135 76.54 -25.88 -32.35
C GLN A 135 75.26 -26.71 -32.50
N GLU A 136 75.21 -27.72 -33.38
CA GLU A 136 74.04 -28.62 -33.52
C GLU A 136 73.77 -29.45 -32.26
N ALA A 137 74.81 -29.73 -31.47
CA ALA A 137 74.67 -30.40 -30.19
C ALA A 137 74.15 -29.44 -29.11
N ASP A 138 74.54 -28.16 -29.14
CA ASP A 138 73.99 -27.11 -28.26
C ASP A 138 72.51 -26.78 -28.57
N ASP A 139 72.18 -26.72 -29.88
CA ASP A 139 70.80 -26.60 -30.38
C ASP A 139 69.92 -27.75 -29.83
N LYS A 140 70.44 -28.98 -29.84
CA LYS A 140 69.76 -30.19 -29.31
C LYS A 140 69.64 -30.15 -27.78
N ALA A 141 70.71 -29.80 -27.06
CA ALA A 141 70.69 -29.68 -25.60
C ALA A 141 69.65 -28.64 -25.13
N SER A 142 69.45 -27.58 -25.91
CA SER A 142 68.46 -26.52 -25.67
C SER A 142 67.02 -26.93 -26.03
N GLN A 143 66.82 -28.02 -26.78
CA GLN A 143 65.52 -28.53 -27.25
C GLN A 143 65.13 -29.89 -26.63
N ALA A 144 66.04 -30.49 -25.85
CA ALA A 144 65.85 -31.75 -25.17
C ALA A 144 64.64 -31.73 -24.21
N LYS A 145 63.91 -32.84 -24.15
CA LYS A 145 62.71 -32.99 -23.30
C LYS A 145 63.00 -33.77 -22.02
N THR A 146 64.16 -34.41 -21.97
CA THR A 146 64.67 -35.19 -20.83
C THR A 146 66.11 -34.77 -20.51
N GLU A 147 66.52 -34.97 -19.26
CA GLU A 147 67.87 -34.59 -18.82
C GLU A 147 68.95 -35.53 -19.40
N ASP A 148 68.60 -36.76 -19.78
CA ASP A 148 69.49 -37.72 -20.44
C ASP A 148 69.81 -37.30 -21.89
N GLU A 149 68.78 -36.92 -22.68
CA GLU A 149 68.96 -36.34 -24.02
C GLU A 149 69.86 -35.09 -23.98
N LYS A 150 69.65 -34.25 -22.97
CA LYS A 150 70.40 -33.01 -22.74
C LYS A 150 71.86 -33.28 -22.35
N SER A 151 72.10 -34.26 -21.48
CA SER A 151 73.45 -34.65 -21.06
C SER A 151 74.26 -35.22 -22.23
N LEU A 152 73.68 -36.15 -22.99
CA LEU A 152 74.30 -36.70 -24.21
C LEU A 152 74.61 -35.61 -25.25
N ALA A 153 73.71 -34.64 -25.41
CA ALA A 153 73.92 -33.51 -26.32
C ALA A 153 75.04 -32.55 -25.83
N LEU A 154 75.19 -32.35 -24.52
CA LEU A 154 76.28 -31.54 -23.95
C LEU A 154 77.66 -32.24 -24.05
N GLU A 155 77.73 -33.55 -23.88
CA GLU A 155 78.96 -34.32 -24.17
C GLU A 155 79.36 -34.22 -25.64
N ASP A 156 78.39 -34.34 -26.57
CA ASP A 156 78.64 -34.22 -27.99
C ASP A 156 79.07 -32.78 -28.36
N LYS A 157 78.49 -31.76 -27.72
CA LYS A 157 78.93 -30.36 -27.84
C LYS A 157 80.40 -30.19 -27.46
N GLU A 158 80.80 -30.68 -26.29
CA GLU A 158 82.18 -30.53 -25.81
C GLU A 158 83.18 -31.30 -26.67
N ARG A 159 82.87 -32.54 -27.07
CA ARG A 159 83.70 -33.37 -27.94
C ARG A 159 83.97 -32.70 -29.29
N ASN A 160 82.92 -32.24 -29.97
CA ASN A 160 83.07 -31.55 -31.25
C ASN A 160 83.74 -30.17 -31.07
N GLY A 161 83.58 -29.52 -29.91
CA GLY A 161 84.30 -28.27 -29.59
C GLY A 161 85.82 -28.46 -29.47
N LYS A 162 86.26 -29.54 -28.82
CA LYS A 162 87.69 -29.90 -28.69
C LYS A 162 88.34 -30.21 -30.04
N GLU A 163 87.70 -31.06 -30.85
CA GLU A 163 88.13 -31.33 -32.24
C GLU A 163 88.24 -30.02 -33.05
N SER A 164 87.24 -29.14 -32.97
CA SER A 164 87.27 -27.85 -33.67
C SER A 164 88.55 -27.06 -33.38
N LEU A 165 88.92 -26.90 -32.10
CA LEU A 165 90.10 -26.15 -31.66
C LEU A 165 91.41 -26.82 -32.12
N GLU A 166 91.50 -28.15 -32.04
CA GLU A 166 92.66 -28.88 -32.52
C GLU A 166 92.93 -28.66 -34.01
N TRP A 167 91.89 -28.67 -34.85
CA TRP A 167 92.05 -28.41 -36.28
C TRP A 167 92.29 -26.92 -36.59
N THR A 168 91.83 -25.98 -35.76
CA THR A 168 92.24 -24.56 -35.86
C THR A 168 93.73 -24.39 -35.58
N ALA A 169 94.25 -25.00 -34.50
CA ALA A 169 95.66 -24.93 -34.14
C ALA A 169 96.56 -25.49 -35.25
N LYS A 170 96.19 -26.65 -35.83
CA LYS A 170 96.91 -27.28 -36.96
C LYS A 170 96.91 -26.40 -38.22
N ALA A 171 95.83 -25.65 -38.48
CA ALA A 171 95.78 -24.69 -39.58
C ALA A 171 96.66 -23.45 -39.32
N LEU A 172 96.57 -22.88 -38.11
CA LEU A 172 97.34 -21.72 -37.68
C LEU A 172 98.86 -21.96 -37.69
N GLU A 173 99.32 -23.13 -37.25
CA GLU A 173 100.73 -23.51 -37.31
C GLU A 173 101.27 -23.43 -38.74
N ILE A 174 100.52 -23.98 -39.71
CA ILE A 174 100.93 -23.98 -41.11
C ILE A 174 100.84 -22.57 -41.73
N TYR A 175 99.77 -21.80 -41.47
CA TYR A 175 99.69 -20.41 -41.94
C TYR A 175 100.85 -19.55 -41.39
N ALA A 176 101.20 -19.71 -40.11
CA ALA A 176 102.33 -19.03 -39.48
C ALA A 176 103.68 -19.51 -40.03
N GLU A 177 103.82 -20.80 -40.36
CA GLU A 177 105.01 -21.34 -41.03
C GLU A 177 105.17 -20.73 -42.43
N ILE A 178 104.09 -20.63 -43.21
CA ILE A 178 104.12 -20.01 -44.55
C ILE A 178 104.56 -18.54 -44.45
N ARG A 179 103.90 -17.76 -43.59
CA ARG A 179 104.24 -16.34 -43.31
C ARG A 179 105.71 -16.16 -42.90
N LYS A 180 106.29 -17.12 -42.17
CA LYS A 180 107.67 -17.04 -41.64
C LYS A 180 108.75 -17.57 -42.60
N LYS A 181 108.47 -18.63 -43.37
CA LYS A 181 109.47 -19.33 -44.22
C LYS A 181 109.38 -18.97 -45.70
N TYR A 182 108.25 -18.45 -46.17
CA TYR A 182 107.98 -18.15 -47.58
C TYR A 182 107.40 -16.72 -47.73
N PRO A 183 108.12 -15.66 -47.29
CA PRO A 183 107.58 -14.29 -47.25
C PRO A 183 107.16 -13.74 -48.62
N ASP A 184 107.83 -14.16 -49.69
CA ASP A 184 107.59 -13.72 -51.07
C ASP A 184 106.61 -14.63 -51.85
N TYR A 185 105.87 -15.49 -51.14
CA TYR A 185 104.89 -16.40 -51.74
C TYR A 185 103.78 -15.63 -52.48
N PRO A 186 103.45 -15.92 -53.76
CA PRO A 186 102.49 -15.13 -54.53
C PRO A 186 101.09 -15.02 -53.93
N GLN A 187 100.63 -16.04 -53.17
CA GLN A 187 99.35 -16.03 -52.46
C GLN A 187 99.47 -15.63 -50.98
N MET A 188 100.54 -14.89 -50.61
CA MET A 188 100.67 -14.29 -49.28
C MET A 188 99.47 -13.40 -48.89
N PRO A 189 98.81 -12.64 -49.79
CA PRO A 189 97.60 -11.90 -49.41
C PRO A 189 96.48 -12.80 -48.87
N GLU A 190 96.26 -13.94 -49.51
CA GLU A 190 95.29 -14.97 -49.12
C GLU A 190 95.71 -15.66 -47.81
N VAL A 191 97.00 -15.99 -47.64
CA VAL A 191 97.55 -16.56 -46.40
C VAL A 191 97.38 -15.59 -45.23
N LEU A 192 97.73 -14.31 -45.39
CA LEU A 192 97.55 -13.29 -44.36
C LEU A 192 96.05 -13.11 -44.04
N PHE A 193 95.18 -13.08 -45.05
CA PHE A 193 93.74 -12.97 -44.82
C PHE A 193 93.17 -14.20 -44.06
N ALA A 194 93.57 -15.41 -44.43
CA ALA A 194 93.15 -16.65 -43.76
C ALA A 194 93.70 -16.75 -42.33
N LEU A 195 94.96 -16.35 -42.11
CA LEU A 195 95.58 -16.28 -40.79
C LEU A 195 94.87 -15.27 -39.89
N GLY A 196 94.62 -14.06 -40.40
CA GLY A 196 93.87 -13.01 -39.69
C GLY A 196 92.44 -13.46 -39.36
N GLN A 197 91.74 -14.12 -40.28
CA GLN A 197 90.42 -14.68 -40.02
C GLN A 197 90.46 -15.80 -38.97
N SER A 198 91.50 -16.64 -38.98
CA SER A 198 91.68 -17.72 -38.03
C SER A 198 91.90 -17.18 -36.61
N TYR A 199 92.84 -16.24 -36.42
CA TYR A 199 93.05 -15.55 -35.15
C TYR A 199 91.77 -14.83 -34.67
N TRP A 200 91.06 -14.15 -35.57
CA TRP A 200 89.79 -13.50 -35.24
C TRP A 200 88.76 -14.52 -34.72
N SER A 201 88.66 -15.70 -35.34
CA SER A 201 87.75 -16.76 -34.89
C SER A 201 88.12 -17.42 -33.57
N GLU A 202 89.38 -17.30 -33.12
CA GLU A 202 89.83 -17.69 -31.78
C GLU A 202 89.69 -16.55 -30.73
N GLY A 203 89.13 -15.40 -31.11
CA GLY A 203 89.05 -14.21 -30.23
C GLY A 203 90.37 -13.45 -30.07
N LYS A 204 91.41 -13.80 -30.83
CA LYS A 204 92.71 -13.12 -30.87
C LYS A 204 92.64 -11.91 -31.80
N GLU A 205 91.75 -10.97 -31.50
CA GLU A 205 91.47 -9.82 -32.36
C GLU A 205 92.71 -8.93 -32.59
N GLN A 206 93.62 -8.81 -31.61
CA GLN A 206 94.87 -8.06 -31.76
C GLN A 206 95.82 -8.73 -32.78
N ASP A 207 96.07 -10.04 -32.64
CA ASP A 207 96.91 -10.80 -33.58
C ASP A 207 96.33 -10.75 -35.01
N ALA A 208 95.00 -10.83 -35.13
CA ALA A 208 94.30 -10.65 -36.39
C ALA A 208 94.51 -9.25 -36.99
N ILE A 209 94.40 -8.20 -36.18
CA ILE A 209 94.62 -6.80 -36.58
C ILE A 209 96.08 -6.53 -36.97
N GLU A 210 97.07 -7.17 -36.34
CA GLU A 210 98.47 -7.10 -36.79
C GLU A 210 98.66 -7.74 -38.18
N VAL A 211 98.06 -8.91 -38.41
CA VAL A 211 98.13 -9.61 -39.70
C VAL A 211 97.38 -8.84 -40.80
N TYR A 212 96.21 -8.28 -40.51
CA TYR A 212 95.50 -7.40 -41.43
C TYR A 212 96.24 -6.06 -41.66
N THR A 213 96.98 -5.56 -40.66
CA THR A 213 97.88 -4.41 -40.85
C THR A 213 98.98 -4.72 -41.87
N GLU A 214 99.55 -5.92 -41.83
CA GLU A 214 100.55 -6.36 -42.80
C GLU A 214 99.96 -6.48 -44.21
N LEU A 215 98.79 -7.11 -44.34
CA LEU A 215 98.03 -7.21 -45.60
C LEU A 215 97.78 -5.84 -46.24
N ILE A 216 97.21 -4.89 -45.48
CA ILE A 216 96.92 -3.53 -45.94
C ILE A 216 98.18 -2.73 -46.29
N LYS A 217 99.30 -2.92 -45.57
CA LYS A 217 100.54 -2.16 -45.80
C LYS A 217 101.37 -2.70 -46.97
N LYS A 218 101.49 -4.03 -47.09
CA LYS A 218 102.35 -4.69 -48.09
C LYS A 218 101.63 -4.99 -49.42
N HIS A 219 100.34 -5.33 -49.39
CA HIS A 219 99.60 -5.82 -50.55
C HIS A 219 98.39 -4.92 -50.88
N LYS A 220 98.63 -3.62 -50.99
CA LYS A 220 97.62 -2.55 -51.13
C LYS A 220 96.62 -2.74 -52.26
N ASP A 221 97.05 -3.36 -53.35
CA ASP A 221 96.25 -3.59 -54.55
C ASP A 221 95.48 -4.94 -54.52
N SER A 222 95.61 -5.72 -53.43
CA SER A 222 94.85 -6.96 -53.25
C SER A 222 93.36 -6.66 -53.02
N PRO A 223 92.43 -7.40 -53.66
CA PRO A 223 90.99 -7.24 -53.40
C PRO A 223 90.60 -7.50 -51.93
N LEU A 224 91.44 -8.23 -51.18
CA LEU A 224 91.25 -8.54 -49.76
C LEU A 224 91.51 -7.35 -48.83
N VAL A 225 92.05 -6.23 -49.33
CA VAL A 225 92.26 -4.99 -48.53
C VAL A 225 90.92 -4.40 -48.06
N ALA A 226 89.84 -4.53 -48.83
CA ALA A 226 88.52 -4.09 -48.42
C ALA A 226 87.96 -4.94 -47.25
N ASP A 227 88.10 -6.27 -47.33
CA ASP A 227 87.75 -7.20 -46.25
C ASP A 227 88.61 -6.97 -44.99
N ALA A 228 89.89 -6.61 -45.15
CA ALA A 228 90.77 -6.25 -44.04
C ALA A 228 90.33 -4.95 -43.36
N TRP A 229 89.97 -3.91 -44.13
CA TRP A 229 89.39 -2.69 -43.57
C TRP A 229 88.03 -2.92 -42.90
N LEU A 230 87.23 -3.90 -43.37
CA LEU A 230 86.01 -4.31 -42.69
C LEU A 230 86.31 -4.86 -41.29
N ALA A 231 87.33 -5.71 -41.14
CA ALA A 231 87.75 -6.23 -39.83
C ALA A 231 88.20 -5.10 -38.87
N PHE A 232 88.94 -4.09 -39.37
CA PHE A 232 89.21 -2.87 -38.60
C PHE A 232 87.93 -2.13 -38.19
N GLY A 233 86.93 -2.07 -39.06
CA GLY A 233 85.61 -1.53 -38.76
C GLY A 233 84.94 -2.24 -37.59
N GLU A 234 84.83 -3.57 -37.67
CA GLU A 234 84.28 -4.41 -36.59
C GLU A 234 85.04 -4.25 -35.27
N PHE A 235 86.39 -4.22 -35.32
CA PHE A 235 87.26 -4.08 -34.15
C PHE A 235 87.01 -2.78 -33.38
N TYR A 236 86.93 -1.66 -34.10
CA TYR A 236 86.61 -0.37 -33.50
C TYR A 236 85.13 -0.27 -33.09
N PHE A 237 84.21 -0.90 -33.82
CA PHE A 237 82.79 -0.91 -33.50
C PHE A 237 82.51 -1.66 -32.19
N ASN A 238 83.11 -2.84 -32.02
CA ASN A 238 83.04 -3.66 -30.79
C ASN A 238 83.60 -2.91 -29.58
N GLN A 239 84.71 -2.17 -29.76
CA GLN A 239 85.29 -1.28 -28.74
C GLN A 239 84.54 0.06 -28.56
N LYS A 240 83.38 0.25 -29.20
CA LYS A 240 82.57 1.49 -29.17
C LYS A 240 83.30 2.75 -29.68
N MET A 241 84.40 2.57 -30.43
CA MET A 241 85.19 3.62 -31.07
C MET A 241 84.54 4.03 -32.40
N LEU A 242 83.29 4.50 -32.33
CA LEU A 242 82.37 4.65 -33.48
C LEU A 242 82.93 5.53 -34.62
N LYS A 243 83.74 6.54 -34.33
CA LYS A 243 84.33 7.43 -35.35
C LYS A 243 85.48 6.75 -36.10
N GLN A 244 86.28 5.94 -35.40
CA GLN A 244 87.33 5.11 -35.97
C GLN A 244 86.71 3.96 -36.78
N ALA A 245 85.64 3.35 -36.27
CA ALA A 245 84.86 2.33 -36.96
C ALA A 245 84.26 2.88 -38.26
N LEU A 246 83.56 4.02 -38.20
CA LEU A 246 82.99 4.71 -39.37
C LEU A 246 84.06 4.91 -40.46
N LYS A 247 85.23 5.46 -40.11
CA LYS A 247 86.33 5.70 -41.04
C LYS A 247 86.89 4.40 -41.65
N ALA A 248 86.98 3.32 -40.87
CA ALA A 248 87.40 2.02 -41.39
C ALA A 248 86.35 1.40 -42.33
N TYR A 249 85.06 1.53 -42.01
CA TYR A 249 83.97 1.11 -42.91
C TYR A 249 83.85 2.00 -44.17
N GLU A 250 84.27 3.26 -44.12
CA GLU A 250 84.39 4.13 -45.31
C GLU A 250 85.53 3.67 -46.22
N LEU A 251 86.66 3.26 -45.65
CA LEU A 251 87.78 2.66 -46.40
C LEU A 251 87.41 1.27 -46.98
N ALA A 252 86.68 0.44 -46.22
CA ALA A 252 86.15 -0.84 -46.71
C ALA A 252 85.12 -0.68 -47.85
N ALA A 253 84.43 0.47 -47.90
CA ALA A 253 83.48 0.83 -48.96
C ALA A 253 84.09 1.68 -50.09
N ALA A 254 85.41 1.88 -50.13
CA ALA A 254 86.05 2.73 -51.13
C ALA A 254 85.92 2.15 -52.56
N ASP A 255 86.05 0.82 -52.71
CA ASP A 255 85.72 0.13 -53.95
C ASP A 255 84.27 -0.39 -53.95
N LYS A 256 83.47 0.08 -54.91
CA LYS A 256 82.08 -0.32 -55.11
C LYS A 256 81.91 -1.72 -55.69
N ARG A 257 82.99 -2.30 -56.25
CA ARG A 257 83.03 -3.67 -56.78
C ARG A 257 83.34 -4.70 -55.70
N SER A 258 83.88 -4.27 -54.55
CA SER A 258 84.21 -5.17 -53.44
C SER A 258 82.97 -5.88 -52.88
N ARG A 259 83.13 -7.17 -52.59
CA ARG A 259 82.09 -8.02 -52.00
C ARG A 259 81.59 -7.53 -50.64
N VAL A 260 82.39 -6.74 -49.91
CA VAL A 260 82.00 -6.18 -48.60
C VAL A 260 81.29 -4.83 -48.66
N TYR A 261 81.27 -4.14 -49.82
CA TYR A 261 80.79 -2.76 -49.95
C TYR A 261 79.41 -2.50 -49.32
N GLY A 262 78.42 -3.35 -49.62
CA GLY A 262 77.06 -3.20 -49.07
C GLY A 262 77.00 -3.35 -47.56
N PHE A 263 77.75 -4.31 -46.99
CA PHE A 263 77.83 -4.53 -45.55
C PHE A 263 78.63 -3.43 -44.84
N ALA A 264 79.67 -2.89 -45.49
CA ALA A 264 80.40 -1.73 -44.99
C ALA A 264 79.50 -0.49 -44.91
N ILE A 265 78.66 -0.21 -45.92
CA ILE A 265 77.69 0.91 -45.86
C ILE A 265 76.61 0.68 -44.79
N TYR A 266 76.11 -0.55 -44.63
CA TYR A 266 75.21 -0.93 -43.54
C TYR A 266 75.83 -0.64 -42.16
N LYS A 267 77.11 -0.95 -42.00
CA LYS A 267 77.86 -0.66 -40.76
C LYS A 267 78.19 0.82 -40.57
N GLN A 268 78.39 1.60 -41.63
CA GLN A 268 78.42 3.07 -41.55
C GLN A 268 77.09 3.61 -41.00
N ALA A 269 75.95 3.09 -41.48
CA ALA A 269 74.63 3.47 -40.98
C ALA A 269 74.47 3.20 -39.47
N TRP A 270 74.93 2.03 -39.00
CA TRP A 270 74.99 1.72 -37.57
C TRP A 270 75.96 2.59 -36.77
N CYS A 271 77.05 3.08 -37.37
CA CYS A 271 77.92 4.07 -36.71
C CYS A 271 77.17 5.41 -36.52
N TYR A 272 76.52 5.92 -37.57
CA TYR A 272 75.70 7.14 -37.47
C TYR A 272 74.54 6.98 -36.48
N TYR A 273 73.88 5.82 -36.44
CA TYR A 273 72.81 5.51 -35.48
C TYR A 273 73.31 5.63 -34.04
N ASN A 274 74.42 4.94 -33.71
CA ASN A 274 75.00 4.98 -32.37
C ASN A 274 75.63 6.35 -32.00
N LEU A 275 75.90 7.21 -32.98
CA LEU A 275 76.30 8.61 -32.79
C LEU A 275 75.10 9.58 -32.61
N GLY A 276 73.85 9.12 -32.83
CA GLY A 276 72.66 9.97 -32.81
C GLY A 276 72.45 10.80 -34.09
N GLU A 277 73.23 10.54 -35.15
CA GLU A 277 73.13 11.22 -36.44
C GLU A 277 72.05 10.57 -37.32
N TRP A 278 70.81 10.58 -36.84
CA TRP A 278 69.69 9.81 -37.41
C TRP A 278 69.50 10.03 -38.92
N GLN A 279 69.64 11.27 -39.41
CA GLN A 279 69.49 11.58 -40.84
C GLN A 279 70.59 10.93 -41.70
N ASN A 280 71.83 10.89 -41.21
CA ASN A 280 72.95 10.23 -41.90
C ASN A 280 72.77 8.70 -41.86
N ALA A 281 72.27 8.16 -40.74
CA ALA A 281 71.90 6.75 -40.62
C ALA A 281 70.80 6.36 -41.62
N LEU A 282 69.70 7.13 -41.72
CA LEU A 282 68.63 6.92 -42.71
C LEU A 282 69.18 6.88 -44.15
N THR A 283 70.03 7.84 -44.52
CA THR A 283 70.64 7.89 -45.86
C THR A 283 71.51 6.66 -46.14
N LYS A 284 72.27 6.16 -45.15
CA LYS A 284 73.16 5.00 -45.33
C LYS A 284 72.39 3.66 -45.29
N PHE A 285 71.34 3.53 -44.48
CA PHE A 285 70.42 2.37 -44.54
C PHE A 285 69.70 2.32 -45.90
N ARG A 286 69.18 3.45 -46.38
CA ARG A 286 68.58 3.54 -47.73
C ARG A 286 69.57 3.17 -48.83
N ALA A 287 70.80 3.67 -48.77
CA ALA A 287 71.86 3.31 -49.71
C ALA A 287 72.21 1.80 -49.68
N THR A 288 72.08 1.15 -48.52
CA THR A 288 72.25 -0.31 -48.36
C THR A 288 71.17 -1.09 -49.11
N VAL A 289 69.90 -0.70 -48.93
CA VAL A 289 68.75 -1.32 -49.61
C VAL A 289 68.91 -1.17 -51.13
N PHE A 290 69.09 0.07 -51.60
CA PHE A 290 69.23 0.39 -53.02
C PHE A 290 70.40 -0.35 -53.71
N TYR A 291 71.57 -0.46 -53.06
CA TYR A 291 72.69 -1.24 -53.58
C TYR A 291 72.39 -2.74 -53.67
N SER A 292 71.68 -3.28 -52.68
CA SER A 292 71.29 -4.70 -52.66
C SER A 292 70.33 -5.04 -53.79
N ASP A 293 69.39 -4.14 -54.11
CA ASP A 293 68.36 -4.35 -55.14
C ASP A 293 68.88 -4.13 -56.58
N MET A 294 69.84 -3.21 -56.78
CA MET A 294 70.43 -2.94 -58.10
C MET A 294 71.36 -4.04 -58.62
N SER A 295 72.17 -4.65 -57.76
CA SER A 295 73.40 -5.34 -58.15
C SER A 295 73.19 -6.83 -58.54
N LYS A 296 72.33 -7.07 -59.53
CA LYS A 296 71.76 -8.40 -59.87
C LYS A 296 72.71 -9.45 -60.45
N GLU A 297 73.85 -9.08 -61.03
CA GLU A 297 74.67 -10.01 -61.84
C GLU A 297 75.90 -10.63 -61.13
N MET A 298 76.16 -10.36 -59.84
CA MET A 298 77.43 -10.77 -59.20
C MET A 298 77.38 -11.44 -57.80
N ALA A 299 76.24 -11.60 -57.14
CA ALA A 299 76.17 -12.37 -55.87
C ALA A 299 74.76 -12.85 -55.52
N GLY A 300 74.68 -14.05 -54.91
CA GLY A 300 73.43 -14.74 -54.55
C GLY A 300 72.83 -14.38 -53.18
N GLU A 301 72.18 -15.37 -52.55
CA GLU A 301 71.14 -15.26 -51.51
C GLU A 301 71.40 -14.27 -50.36
N ASN A 302 72.66 -14.06 -49.95
CA ASN A 302 73.03 -13.20 -48.82
C ASN A 302 72.47 -11.76 -48.90
N LYS A 303 72.31 -11.18 -50.10
CA LYS A 303 71.79 -9.80 -50.26
C LYS A 303 70.35 -9.62 -49.73
N ILE A 304 69.52 -10.66 -49.84
CA ILE A 304 68.12 -10.63 -49.40
C ILE A 304 68.03 -10.45 -47.87
N SER A 305 69.02 -10.95 -47.11
CA SER A 305 69.09 -10.70 -45.67
C SER A 305 69.46 -9.26 -45.35
N LEU A 306 70.48 -8.70 -46.02
CA LEU A 306 70.99 -7.37 -45.72
C LEU A 306 69.99 -6.26 -46.06
N ALA A 307 69.31 -6.36 -47.21
CA ALA A 307 68.25 -5.43 -47.59
C ALA A 307 67.09 -5.44 -46.57
N ARG A 308 66.68 -6.64 -46.12
CA ARG A 308 65.60 -6.81 -45.14
C ARG A 308 65.92 -6.18 -43.79
N GLU A 309 67.10 -6.42 -43.24
CA GLU A 309 67.49 -5.81 -41.96
C GLU A 309 67.70 -4.29 -42.11
N ALA A 310 68.29 -3.82 -43.21
CA ALA A 310 68.41 -2.39 -43.49
C ALA A 310 67.05 -1.67 -43.62
N LYS A 311 65.99 -2.32 -44.13
CA LYS A 311 64.62 -1.78 -44.14
C LYS A 311 64.07 -1.63 -42.71
N LYS A 312 64.23 -2.63 -41.84
CA LYS A 312 63.82 -2.56 -40.42
C LYS A 312 64.61 -1.48 -39.66
N ASP A 313 65.92 -1.43 -39.85
CA ASP A 313 66.79 -0.47 -39.17
C ASP A 313 66.55 0.96 -39.65
N PHE A 314 66.20 1.15 -40.92
CA PHE A 314 65.67 2.43 -41.41
C PHE A 314 64.39 2.82 -40.67
N VAL A 315 63.40 1.93 -40.53
CA VAL A 315 62.17 2.20 -39.75
C VAL A 315 62.48 2.54 -38.29
N LYS A 316 63.38 1.77 -37.65
CA LYS A 316 63.87 2.02 -36.28
C LYS A 316 64.58 3.37 -36.13
N THR A 317 65.20 3.86 -37.20
CA THR A 317 65.83 5.19 -37.25
C THR A 317 64.79 6.27 -37.52
N TYR A 318 63.81 6.00 -38.39
CA TYR A 318 62.75 6.95 -38.75
C TYR A 318 61.82 7.22 -37.56
N ALA A 319 61.63 6.27 -36.65
CA ALA A 319 60.90 6.50 -35.41
C ALA A 319 61.44 7.69 -34.58
N HIS A 320 62.75 7.98 -34.63
CA HIS A 320 63.36 9.09 -33.86
C HIS A 320 63.19 10.49 -34.47
N VAL A 321 62.89 10.60 -35.78
CA VAL A 321 62.93 11.88 -36.53
C VAL A 321 61.83 12.04 -37.60
N GLY A 322 60.96 11.05 -37.74
CA GLY A 322 59.98 10.92 -38.81
C GLY A 322 58.66 11.65 -38.54
N ASP A 323 57.92 11.85 -39.62
CA ASP A 323 56.57 12.43 -39.63
C ASP A 323 55.55 11.33 -39.98
N SER A 324 54.55 11.10 -39.13
CA SER A 324 53.54 10.04 -39.36
C SER A 324 52.72 10.26 -40.63
N LYS A 325 52.53 11.50 -41.07
CA LYS A 325 51.78 11.85 -42.30
C LYS A 325 52.61 11.57 -43.57
N LYS A 326 53.94 11.47 -43.43
CA LYS A 326 54.86 11.18 -44.52
C LYS A 326 55.29 9.70 -44.56
N ALA A 327 55.13 8.96 -43.47
CA ALA A 327 55.63 7.60 -43.29
C ALA A 327 55.34 6.66 -44.47
N LYS A 328 54.09 6.59 -44.96
CA LYS A 328 53.74 5.73 -46.10
C LYS A 328 54.52 6.05 -47.38
N PHE A 329 54.81 7.32 -47.64
CA PHE A 329 55.58 7.76 -48.80
C PHE A 329 57.07 7.46 -48.61
N VAL A 330 57.61 7.69 -47.40
CA VAL A 330 59.04 7.47 -47.09
C VAL A 330 59.39 5.96 -47.05
N ILE A 331 58.47 5.12 -46.56
CA ILE A 331 58.60 3.66 -46.55
C ILE A 331 58.35 3.08 -47.95
N GLY A 332 57.38 3.60 -48.70
CA GLY A 332 57.18 3.23 -50.12
C GLY A 332 58.41 3.51 -50.97
N ASP A 333 58.93 4.74 -50.93
CA ASP A 333 60.18 5.18 -51.57
C ASP A 333 61.41 4.34 -51.16
N LEU A 334 61.47 3.85 -49.91
CA LEU A 334 62.53 2.95 -49.45
C LEU A 334 62.49 1.56 -50.13
N ILE A 335 61.32 1.08 -50.55
CA ILE A 335 61.13 -0.26 -51.12
C ILE A 335 60.76 -0.26 -52.62
N GLY A 336 60.59 0.91 -53.23
CA GLY A 336 60.24 1.08 -54.64
C GLY A 336 58.73 1.12 -54.93
N GLU A 337 57.88 1.45 -53.96
CA GLU A 337 56.42 1.53 -54.10
C GLU A 337 55.88 2.96 -54.01
N GLU A 338 55.07 3.38 -54.97
CA GLU A 338 54.37 4.68 -54.93
C GLU A 338 53.14 4.69 -54.00
N SER A 339 52.42 3.56 -53.90
CA SER A 339 51.15 3.48 -53.16
C SER A 339 51.26 2.90 -51.75
N CYS A 340 52.37 2.22 -51.41
CA CYS A 340 52.57 1.49 -50.15
C CYS A 340 51.44 0.50 -49.84
N GLN A 341 51.29 -0.52 -50.69
CA GLN A 341 50.20 -1.49 -50.63
C GLN A 341 50.67 -2.95 -50.54
N SER A 342 51.97 -3.23 -50.64
CA SER A 342 52.47 -4.58 -50.37
C SER A 342 52.40 -4.95 -48.89
N GLU A 343 52.43 -6.26 -48.65
CA GLU A 343 52.59 -6.85 -47.32
C GLU A 343 53.91 -6.42 -46.65
N GLU A 344 54.96 -6.07 -47.40
CA GLU A 344 56.20 -5.53 -46.84
C GLU A 344 56.02 -4.09 -46.37
N CYS A 345 55.39 -3.21 -47.18
CA CYS A 345 55.15 -1.82 -46.79
C CYS A 345 54.27 -1.72 -45.54
N LEU A 346 53.18 -2.50 -45.49
CA LEU A 346 52.26 -2.52 -44.36
C LEU A 346 52.92 -3.08 -43.08
N LYS A 347 53.80 -4.08 -43.17
CA LYS A 347 54.58 -4.57 -42.01
C LYS A 347 55.59 -3.55 -41.49
N LEU A 348 56.23 -2.80 -42.39
CA LEU A 348 57.15 -1.71 -42.00
C LEU A 348 56.38 -0.54 -41.35
N MET A 349 55.15 -0.25 -41.79
CA MET A 349 54.26 0.69 -41.10
C MET A 349 53.79 0.17 -39.73
N GLU A 350 53.42 -1.11 -39.59
CA GLU A 350 53.02 -1.71 -38.30
C GLU A 350 54.18 -1.66 -37.29
N GLN A 351 55.42 -1.90 -37.75
CA GLN A 351 56.63 -1.75 -36.93
C GLN A 351 56.88 -0.30 -36.48
N LEU A 352 56.71 0.67 -37.38
CA LEU A 352 56.84 2.10 -37.03
C LEU A 352 55.80 2.50 -35.97
N ALA A 353 54.55 2.06 -36.14
CA ALA A 353 53.49 2.31 -35.17
C ALA A 353 53.84 1.69 -33.81
N GLY A 354 54.31 0.44 -33.78
CA GLY A 354 54.73 -0.25 -32.56
C GLY A 354 55.82 0.50 -31.78
N LEU A 355 56.88 0.95 -32.47
CA LEU A 355 57.96 1.74 -31.88
C LEU A 355 57.44 3.07 -31.29
N TRP A 356 56.49 3.73 -31.96
CA TRP A 356 55.86 4.94 -31.44
C TRP A 356 54.93 4.68 -30.24
N VAL A 357 54.27 3.51 -30.15
CA VAL A 357 53.56 3.09 -28.93
C VAL A 357 54.53 2.87 -27.76
N GLU A 358 55.67 2.22 -28.00
CA GLU A 358 56.71 2.00 -26.97
C GLU A 358 57.33 3.31 -26.46
N GLN A 359 57.49 4.30 -27.34
CA GLN A 359 58.05 5.62 -27.03
C GLN A 359 57.02 6.61 -26.45
N GLY A 360 55.72 6.27 -26.50
CA GLY A 360 54.64 7.14 -26.00
C GLY A 360 54.08 8.16 -27.00
N TYR A 361 54.48 8.10 -28.28
CA TYR A 361 53.98 8.94 -29.36
C TYR A 361 52.63 8.43 -29.88
N PHE A 362 51.62 8.45 -29.01
CA PHE A 362 50.32 7.77 -29.23
C PHE A 362 49.51 8.35 -30.41
N ASP A 363 49.57 9.66 -30.67
CA ASP A 363 48.88 10.28 -31.81
C ASP A 363 49.50 9.86 -33.16
N ASP A 364 50.83 9.80 -33.23
CA ASP A 364 51.56 9.35 -34.42
C ASP A 364 51.39 7.84 -34.67
N ALA A 365 51.38 7.02 -33.62
CA ALA A 365 51.02 5.60 -33.74
C ALA A 365 49.57 5.42 -34.22
N ALA A 366 48.61 6.16 -33.67
CA ALA A 366 47.21 6.15 -34.13
C ALA A 366 47.06 6.66 -35.57
N SER A 367 47.82 7.68 -35.96
CA SER A 367 47.93 8.20 -37.33
C SER A 367 48.35 7.11 -38.32
N ILE A 368 49.31 6.25 -37.95
CA ILE A 368 49.74 5.13 -38.80
C ILE A 368 48.66 4.03 -38.89
N PHE A 369 48.09 3.59 -37.78
CA PHE A 369 47.03 2.57 -37.80
C PHE A 369 45.81 3.02 -38.62
N LYS A 370 45.41 4.29 -38.52
CA LYS A 370 44.36 4.88 -39.38
C LYS A 370 44.75 4.89 -40.86
N GLN A 371 46.00 5.19 -41.20
CA GLN A 371 46.47 5.10 -42.58
C GLN A 371 46.44 3.67 -43.11
N MET A 372 46.80 2.67 -42.31
CA MET A 372 46.73 1.25 -42.71
C MET A 372 45.30 0.82 -43.05
N ILE A 373 44.31 1.19 -42.22
CA ILE A 373 42.88 0.90 -42.47
C ILE A 373 42.39 1.54 -43.79
N VAL A 374 42.92 2.72 -44.15
CA VAL A 374 42.58 3.42 -45.40
C VAL A 374 43.32 2.85 -46.61
N LEU A 375 44.54 2.33 -46.44
CA LEU A 375 45.37 1.74 -47.50
C LEU A 375 44.86 0.36 -47.95
N ASP A 376 44.39 -0.47 -47.01
CA ASP A 376 43.69 -1.73 -47.28
C ASP A 376 42.36 -1.82 -46.51
N PRO A 377 41.27 -1.24 -47.03
CA PRO A 377 39.94 -1.33 -46.41
C PRO A 377 39.33 -2.73 -46.34
N ARG A 378 39.97 -3.75 -46.94
CA ARG A 378 39.51 -5.15 -46.94
C ARG A 378 40.29 -6.05 -45.97
N ASN A 379 41.30 -5.51 -45.28
CA ASN A 379 42.11 -6.29 -44.35
C ASN A 379 41.28 -6.85 -43.19
N SER A 380 41.46 -8.12 -42.87
CA SER A 380 40.80 -8.75 -41.71
C SER A 380 41.37 -8.28 -40.36
N ARG A 381 42.59 -7.67 -40.33
CA ARG A 381 43.17 -7.02 -39.14
C ARG A 381 42.69 -5.57 -38.94
N ASN A 382 41.86 -4.99 -39.81
CA ASN A 382 41.42 -3.60 -39.68
C ASN A 382 40.78 -3.24 -38.33
N PRO A 383 39.93 -4.08 -37.71
CA PRO A 383 39.40 -3.75 -36.39
C PRO A 383 40.44 -3.94 -35.27
N PHE A 384 41.44 -4.82 -35.42
CA PHE A 384 42.60 -4.84 -34.52
C PHE A 384 43.37 -3.52 -34.58
N PHE A 385 43.63 -2.98 -35.79
CA PHE A 385 44.25 -1.66 -35.95
C PHE A 385 43.39 -0.54 -35.32
N GLN A 386 42.07 -0.54 -35.52
CA GLN A 386 41.20 0.46 -34.90
C GLN A 386 41.09 0.29 -33.38
N ALA A 387 41.25 -0.93 -32.83
CA ALA A 387 41.34 -1.11 -31.39
C ALA A 387 42.66 -0.58 -30.81
N LYS A 388 43.77 -0.66 -31.56
CA LYS A 388 45.01 0.07 -31.20
C LYS A 388 44.77 1.58 -31.21
N VAL A 389 44.07 2.12 -32.22
CA VAL A 389 43.65 3.54 -32.26
C VAL A 389 42.85 3.92 -31.01
N VAL A 390 41.85 3.12 -30.61
CA VAL A 390 41.05 3.39 -29.40
C VAL A 390 41.92 3.41 -28.15
N ASP A 391 42.82 2.43 -27.96
CA ASP A 391 43.69 2.41 -26.79
C ASP A 391 44.66 3.60 -26.78
N MET A 392 45.26 3.96 -27.93
CA MET A 392 46.16 5.12 -28.03
C MET A 392 45.43 6.44 -27.74
N VAL A 393 44.26 6.67 -28.35
CA VAL A 393 43.45 7.86 -28.11
C VAL A 393 42.97 7.94 -26.65
N SER A 394 42.67 6.79 -26.01
CA SER A 394 42.28 6.76 -24.59
C SER A 394 43.41 7.17 -23.65
N ARG A 395 44.67 6.84 -23.98
CA ARG A 395 45.87 7.26 -23.22
C ARG A 395 46.07 8.78 -23.26
N ASN A 396 45.71 9.41 -24.38
CA ASN A 396 45.71 10.87 -24.56
C ASN A 396 44.52 11.59 -23.88
N ARG A 397 43.67 10.86 -23.14
CA ARG A 397 42.57 11.37 -22.29
C ARG A 397 41.44 12.13 -22.99
N ASP A 398 41.45 12.26 -24.32
CA ASP A 398 40.28 12.76 -25.05
C ASP A 398 39.16 11.71 -25.07
N ARG A 399 38.24 11.80 -24.10
CA ARG A 399 37.06 10.93 -24.03
C ARG A 399 36.14 11.07 -25.24
N LYS A 400 36.01 12.26 -25.85
CA LYS A 400 35.15 12.48 -27.02
C LYS A 400 35.70 11.76 -28.24
N ALA A 401 37.01 11.86 -28.46
CA ALA A 401 37.68 11.03 -29.47
C ALA A 401 37.57 9.55 -29.11
N THR A 402 37.90 9.14 -27.88
CA THR A 402 37.82 7.74 -27.44
C THR A 402 36.46 7.11 -27.72
N THR A 403 35.36 7.78 -27.37
CA THR A 403 33.98 7.35 -27.69
C THR A 403 33.75 7.20 -29.20
N ARG A 404 34.19 8.18 -30.00
CA ARG A 404 34.03 8.15 -31.46
C ARG A 404 34.82 6.98 -32.08
N GLU A 405 36.09 6.82 -31.70
CA GLU A 405 36.94 5.74 -32.20
C GLU A 405 36.42 4.36 -31.76
N ALA A 406 35.85 4.25 -30.56
CA ALA A 406 35.27 3.01 -30.03
C ALA A 406 33.97 2.60 -30.74
N ARG A 407 33.20 3.56 -31.25
CA ARG A 407 32.06 3.28 -32.13
C ARG A 407 32.52 2.89 -33.54
N GLU A 408 33.52 3.58 -34.08
CA GLU A 408 34.14 3.22 -35.37
C GLU A 408 34.75 1.81 -35.34
N LEU A 409 35.38 1.40 -34.24
CA LEU A 409 35.87 0.03 -34.02
C LEU A 409 34.77 -1.02 -34.25
N VAL A 410 33.55 -0.73 -33.82
CA VAL A 410 32.43 -1.68 -33.88
C VAL A 410 31.81 -1.71 -35.27
N GLU A 411 31.57 -0.56 -35.88
CA GLU A 411 31.12 -0.48 -37.27
C GLU A 411 32.14 -1.14 -38.22
N LEU A 412 33.43 -0.91 -37.99
CA LEU A 412 34.51 -1.57 -38.72
C LEU A 412 34.57 -3.07 -38.47
N THR A 413 34.36 -3.55 -37.23
CA THR A 413 34.26 -5.00 -36.94
C THR A 413 33.11 -5.65 -37.71
N ASN A 414 31.92 -5.05 -37.65
CA ASN A 414 30.73 -5.54 -38.37
C ASN A 414 30.90 -5.49 -39.89
N ARG A 415 31.56 -4.45 -40.40
CA ARG A 415 31.88 -4.29 -41.83
C ARG A 415 32.93 -5.29 -42.30
N THR A 416 34.02 -5.48 -41.55
CA THR A 416 35.06 -6.46 -41.88
C THR A 416 34.52 -7.89 -41.83
N LYS A 417 33.63 -8.21 -40.88
CA LYS A 417 32.93 -9.50 -40.84
C LYS A 417 32.18 -9.77 -42.15
N LYS A 418 31.30 -8.86 -42.57
CA LYS A 418 30.57 -8.96 -43.85
C LYS A 418 31.52 -9.08 -45.05
N ILE A 419 32.57 -8.24 -45.11
CA ILE A 419 33.58 -8.26 -46.18
C ILE A 419 34.31 -9.62 -46.27
N VAL A 420 34.50 -10.34 -45.17
CA VAL A 420 35.11 -11.68 -45.15
C VAL A 420 34.10 -12.76 -45.55
N GLU A 421 32.83 -12.63 -45.12
CA GLU A 421 31.72 -13.51 -45.52
C GLU A 421 31.45 -13.41 -47.04
N ASP A 422 31.42 -12.20 -47.59
CA ASP A 422 31.22 -11.89 -49.02
C ASP A 422 32.40 -12.34 -49.92
N GLN A 423 33.60 -12.51 -49.37
CA GLN A 423 34.81 -12.80 -50.16
C GLN A 423 34.96 -14.26 -50.60
N HIS A 424 34.09 -15.17 -50.13
CA HIS A 424 34.15 -16.62 -50.42
C HIS A 424 35.57 -17.22 -50.26
N LEU A 425 36.30 -16.80 -49.22
CA LEU A 425 37.65 -17.27 -48.95
C LEU A 425 37.68 -18.80 -48.71
N THR A 426 38.74 -19.46 -49.19
CA THR A 426 38.97 -20.90 -49.01
C THR A 426 40.38 -21.18 -48.50
N GLY A 427 40.57 -22.36 -47.90
CA GLY A 427 41.85 -22.79 -47.31
C GLY A 427 42.34 -21.85 -46.21
N ASP A 428 43.66 -21.74 -46.05
CA ASP A 428 44.32 -21.01 -44.98
C ASP A 428 43.92 -19.53 -44.89
N LYS A 429 43.51 -18.92 -46.02
CA LYS A 429 43.00 -17.54 -46.05
C LYS A 429 41.69 -17.39 -45.29
N ALA A 430 40.79 -18.36 -45.39
CA ALA A 430 39.54 -18.38 -44.62
C ALA A 430 39.83 -18.56 -43.12
N THR A 431 40.70 -19.51 -42.77
CA THR A 431 41.14 -19.76 -41.39
C THR A 431 41.76 -18.51 -40.77
N THR A 432 42.68 -17.86 -41.49
CA THR A 432 43.36 -16.63 -41.04
C THR A 432 42.40 -15.46 -40.89
N ALA A 433 41.49 -15.25 -41.86
CA ALA A 433 40.49 -14.18 -41.78
C ALA A 433 39.51 -14.40 -40.61
N LYS A 434 39.10 -15.65 -40.35
CA LYS A 434 38.27 -15.99 -39.18
C LYS A 434 39.01 -15.74 -37.87
N ALA A 435 40.27 -16.16 -37.74
CA ALA A 435 41.07 -15.92 -36.55
C ALA A 435 41.28 -14.42 -36.27
N ASN A 436 41.59 -13.63 -37.31
CA ASN A 436 41.71 -12.17 -37.21
C ASN A 436 40.38 -11.52 -36.77
N LEU A 437 39.22 -12.01 -37.23
CA LEU A 437 37.90 -11.54 -36.81
C LEU A 437 37.57 -11.91 -35.36
N GLU A 438 38.00 -13.08 -34.89
CA GLU A 438 37.79 -13.53 -33.51
C GLU A 438 38.69 -12.77 -32.53
N GLU A 439 39.96 -12.51 -32.89
CA GLU A 439 40.85 -11.59 -32.18
C GLU A 439 40.26 -10.17 -32.14
N ALA A 440 39.82 -9.65 -33.28
CA ALA A 440 39.17 -8.34 -33.41
C ALA A 440 37.94 -8.20 -32.50
N ALA A 441 37.00 -9.15 -32.55
CA ALA A 441 35.80 -9.12 -31.73
C ALA A 441 36.11 -9.21 -30.23
N THR A 442 37.07 -10.06 -29.84
CA THR A 442 37.55 -10.19 -28.45
C THR A 442 38.22 -8.91 -27.96
N LEU A 443 38.99 -8.24 -28.82
CA LEU A 443 39.67 -6.99 -28.48
C LEU A 443 38.69 -5.80 -28.42
N ALA A 444 37.64 -5.80 -29.25
CA ALA A 444 36.57 -4.80 -29.19
C ALA A 444 35.70 -4.95 -27.93
N GLU A 445 35.27 -6.19 -27.60
CA GLU A 445 34.56 -6.54 -26.37
C GLU A 445 35.31 -6.03 -25.14
N SER A 446 36.55 -6.48 -24.99
CA SER A 446 37.37 -6.20 -23.82
C SER A 446 37.77 -4.72 -23.72
N THR A 447 37.95 -4.02 -24.85
CA THR A 447 38.20 -2.58 -24.87
C THR A 447 36.99 -1.79 -24.37
N ILE A 448 35.80 -2.06 -24.88
CA ILE A 448 34.58 -1.32 -24.50
C ILE A 448 34.19 -1.64 -23.05
N ARG A 449 34.27 -2.91 -22.62
CA ARG A 449 34.07 -3.29 -21.21
C ARG A 449 35.07 -2.59 -20.28
N ARG A 450 36.36 -2.59 -20.62
CA ARG A 450 37.40 -1.89 -19.82
C ARG A 450 37.11 -0.40 -19.70
N LEU A 451 36.72 0.28 -20.79
CA LEU A 451 36.38 1.70 -20.77
C LEU A 451 35.16 1.98 -19.89
N ALA A 452 34.09 1.20 -20.06
CA ALA A 452 32.87 1.34 -19.25
C ALA A 452 33.15 1.20 -17.74
N GLN A 453 33.89 0.15 -17.37
CA GLN A 453 34.26 -0.16 -15.98
C GLN A 453 35.26 0.86 -15.39
N LEU A 454 36.26 1.29 -16.17
CA LEU A 454 37.24 2.31 -15.75
C LEU A 454 36.55 3.66 -15.48
N TRP A 455 35.69 4.11 -16.39
CA TRP A 455 34.95 5.36 -16.21
C TRP A 455 33.89 5.24 -15.10
N ASN A 456 33.29 4.07 -14.87
CA ASN A 456 32.42 3.85 -13.69
C ASN A 456 33.21 4.05 -12.39
N GLN A 457 34.39 3.42 -12.27
CA GLN A 457 35.26 3.59 -11.10
C GLN A 457 35.79 5.02 -10.93
N GLU A 458 36.12 5.70 -12.03
CA GLU A 458 36.52 7.11 -12.00
C GLU A 458 35.36 8.01 -11.55
N ALA A 459 34.14 7.78 -12.05
CA ALA A 459 32.95 8.54 -11.67
C ALA A 459 32.56 8.30 -10.21
N LYS A 460 32.62 7.04 -9.73
CA LYS A 460 32.42 6.68 -8.31
C LYS A 460 33.43 7.34 -7.38
N LYS A 461 34.67 7.62 -7.84
CA LYS A 461 35.70 8.35 -7.08
C LYS A 461 35.60 9.87 -7.16
N THR A 462 35.15 10.41 -8.30
CA THR A 462 35.19 11.88 -8.59
C THR A 462 33.85 12.59 -8.47
N GLY A 463 32.73 11.86 -8.44
CA GLY A 463 31.37 12.41 -8.43
C GLY A 463 30.94 13.12 -9.72
N GLN A 464 31.79 13.13 -10.77
CA GLN A 464 31.54 13.91 -11.98
C GLN A 464 30.41 13.30 -12.83
N LYS A 465 29.28 14.02 -12.95
CA LYS A 465 28.12 13.61 -13.78
C LYS A 465 28.47 13.35 -15.25
N ALA A 466 29.48 14.04 -15.81
CA ALA A 466 29.98 13.77 -17.16
C ALA A 466 30.58 12.36 -17.27
N THR A 467 31.48 11.98 -16.35
CA THR A 467 32.10 10.64 -16.33
C THR A 467 31.07 9.52 -16.13
N TYR A 468 30.02 9.74 -15.34
CA TYR A 468 28.91 8.80 -15.24
C TYR A 468 28.14 8.65 -16.57
N ALA A 469 27.90 9.75 -17.31
CA ALA A 469 27.27 9.69 -18.63
C ALA A 469 28.16 9.00 -19.68
N ASP A 470 29.48 9.25 -19.64
CA ASP A 470 30.47 8.56 -20.48
C ASP A 470 30.44 7.03 -20.22
N SER A 471 30.44 6.63 -18.95
CA SER A 471 30.36 5.22 -18.53
C SER A 471 29.03 4.56 -18.92
N ARG A 472 27.91 5.24 -18.68
CA ARG A 472 26.55 4.78 -19.04
C ARG A 472 26.45 4.48 -20.53
N MET A 473 26.94 5.40 -21.36
CA MET A 473 27.00 5.24 -22.81
C MET A 473 27.84 4.04 -23.24
N MET A 474 28.99 3.78 -22.60
CA MET A 474 29.81 2.59 -22.91
C MET A 474 29.14 1.28 -22.49
N TYR A 475 28.43 1.23 -21.36
CA TYR A 475 27.65 0.05 -20.96
C TYR A 475 26.41 -0.17 -21.85
N GLU A 476 25.66 0.88 -22.19
CA GLU A 476 24.51 0.84 -23.11
C GLU A 476 24.94 0.40 -24.52
N ASP A 477 26.08 0.90 -25.02
CA ASP A 477 26.65 0.46 -26.29
C ASP A 477 27.17 -0.99 -26.19
N TYR A 478 27.88 -1.37 -25.12
CA TYR A 478 28.33 -2.76 -24.91
C TYR A 478 27.18 -3.77 -25.03
N LEU A 479 26.07 -3.54 -24.31
CA LEU A 479 24.93 -4.46 -24.30
C LEU A 479 24.22 -4.59 -25.65
N ARG A 480 24.29 -3.54 -26.49
CA ARG A 480 23.74 -3.56 -27.85
C ARG A 480 24.62 -4.34 -28.84
N LEU A 481 25.92 -4.45 -28.55
CA LEU A 481 26.94 -4.86 -29.51
C LEU A 481 27.54 -6.24 -29.20
N PHE A 482 27.54 -6.65 -27.93
CA PHE A 482 28.01 -7.96 -27.47
C PHE A 482 26.95 -8.68 -26.59
N PRO A 483 25.66 -8.75 -26.99
CA PRO A 483 24.60 -9.32 -26.14
C PRO A 483 24.91 -10.75 -25.69
N GLU A 484 25.46 -11.59 -26.58
CA GLU A 484 25.85 -12.98 -26.32
C GLU A 484 27.17 -13.15 -25.54
N SER A 485 27.79 -12.06 -25.06
CA SER A 485 29.02 -12.14 -24.26
C SER A 485 28.76 -12.77 -22.89
N LYS A 486 29.67 -13.64 -22.44
CA LYS A 486 29.66 -14.17 -21.06
C LYS A 486 29.77 -13.09 -19.97
N PHE A 487 30.22 -11.88 -20.32
CA PHE A 487 30.27 -10.75 -19.39
C PHE A 487 28.96 -9.94 -19.37
N THR A 488 28.02 -10.15 -20.30
CA THR A 488 26.74 -9.43 -20.37
C THR A 488 25.98 -9.46 -19.04
N TYR A 489 26.00 -10.59 -18.33
CA TYR A 489 25.40 -10.72 -16.99
C TYR A 489 25.97 -9.70 -15.99
N GLU A 490 27.31 -9.60 -15.89
CA GLU A 490 27.99 -8.63 -15.03
C GLU A 490 27.74 -7.19 -15.48
N ILE A 491 27.68 -6.95 -16.79
CA ILE A 491 27.46 -5.61 -17.34
C ILE A 491 26.03 -5.12 -17.11
N ARG A 492 25.00 -5.99 -17.17
CA ARG A 492 23.62 -5.62 -16.81
C ARG A 492 23.53 -5.22 -15.34
N PHE A 493 24.16 -5.99 -14.44
CA PHE A 493 24.21 -5.65 -13.01
C PHE A 493 24.90 -4.29 -12.77
N GLN A 494 26.11 -4.10 -13.32
CA GLN A 494 26.87 -2.86 -13.18
C GLN A 494 26.20 -1.63 -13.84
N LEU A 495 25.33 -1.84 -14.83
CA LEU A 495 24.52 -0.78 -15.42
C LEU A 495 23.28 -0.46 -14.55
N GLY A 496 22.66 -1.45 -13.90
CA GLY A 496 21.62 -1.20 -12.89
C GLY A 496 22.16 -0.37 -11.71
N ASP A 497 23.32 -0.79 -11.21
CA ASP A 497 24.14 -0.12 -10.18
C ASP A 497 24.46 1.35 -10.55
N LEU A 498 24.72 1.62 -11.83
CA LEU A 498 24.95 2.95 -12.38
C LEU A 498 23.66 3.77 -12.54
N TYR A 499 22.59 3.19 -13.09
CA TYR A 499 21.29 3.88 -13.20
C TYR A 499 20.73 4.26 -11.83
N TYR A 500 20.84 3.35 -10.84
CA TYR A 500 20.42 3.63 -9.46
C TYR A 500 21.22 4.79 -8.88
N LYS A 501 22.54 4.83 -9.10
CA LYS A 501 23.41 5.93 -8.67
C LYS A 501 23.17 7.25 -9.42
N LEU A 502 22.50 7.20 -10.57
CA LEU A 502 22.07 8.35 -11.36
C LEU A 502 20.61 8.79 -11.08
N GLU A 503 19.92 8.16 -10.12
CA GLU A 503 18.50 8.38 -9.82
C GLU A 503 17.57 8.03 -11.01
N GLU A 504 18.05 7.23 -11.98
CA GLU A 504 17.27 6.69 -13.11
C GLU A 504 16.57 5.37 -12.70
N PHE A 505 15.85 5.38 -11.57
CA PHE A 505 15.39 4.17 -10.87
C PHE A 505 14.59 3.17 -11.71
N GLY A 506 13.74 3.65 -12.63
CA GLY A 506 13.00 2.76 -13.55
C GLY A 506 13.94 1.94 -14.45
N LYS A 507 15.00 2.55 -14.99
CA LYS A 507 16.00 1.82 -15.79
C LYS A 507 16.89 0.93 -14.93
N ALA A 508 17.14 1.32 -13.68
CA ALA A 508 17.85 0.47 -12.73
C ALA A 508 17.06 -0.82 -12.47
N ALA A 509 15.74 -0.70 -12.23
CA ALA A 509 14.83 -1.83 -12.11
C ALA A 509 14.88 -2.73 -13.36
N ASP A 510 14.72 -2.17 -14.56
CA ASP A 510 14.77 -2.92 -15.82
C ASP A 510 16.12 -3.67 -16.00
N ALA A 511 17.25 -3.05 -15.64
CA ALA A 511 18.58 -3.64 -15.75
C ALA A 511 18.84 -4.76 -14.71
N TYR A 512 18.39 -4.58 -13.47
CA TYR A 512 18.44 -5.63 -12.44
C TYR A 512 17.49 -6.79 -12.78
N GLU A 513 16.28 -6.52 -13.29
CA GLU A 513 15.36 -7.54 -13.80
C GLU A 513 16.01 -8.36 -14.93
N ALA A 514 16.64 -7.69 -15.90
CA ALA A 514 17.37 -8.32 -16.99
C ALA A 514 18.66 -9.05 -16.56
N THR A 515 19.09 -8.87 -15.31
CA THR A 515 20.16 -9.64 -14.66
C THR A 515 19.59 -10.89 -14.00
N VAL A 516 18.54 -10.77 -13.17
CA VAL A 516 17.84 -11.90 -12.52
C VAL A 516 17.32 -12.90 -13.55
N LYS A 517 16.72 -12.41 -14.64
CA LYS A 517 16.20 -13.25 -15.74
C LYS A 517 17.29 -13.91 -16.61
N ALA A 518 18.56 -13.55 -16.45
CA ALA A 518 19.64 -14.02 -17.34
C ALA A 518 20.38 -15.26 -16.82
N ASP A 519 20.56 -15.40 -15.50
CA ASP A 519 21.20 -16.56 -14.89
C ASP A 519 20.67 -16.80 -13.47
N PRO A 520 19.77 -17.79 -13.29
CA PRO A 520 19.26 -18.24 -11.98
C PRO A 520 20.30 -18.89 -11.06
N ASN A 521 21.57 -18.99 -11.45
CA ASN A 521 22.69 -19.36 -10.58
C ASN A 521 23.79 -18.28 -10.55
N GLY A 522 23.53 -17.12 -11.14
CA GLY A 522 24.54 -16.10 -11.37
C GLY A 522 25.05 -15.43 -10.10
N LYS A 523 26.31 -15.00 -10.12
CA LYS A 523 27.05 -14.46 -8.96
C LYS A 523 26.53 -13.14 -8.36
N PHE A 524 25.49 -12.54 -8.96
CA PHE A 524 24.84 -11.32 -8.50
C PHE A 524 23.32 -11.51 -8.35
N LEU A 525 22.82 -12.75 -8.31
CA LEU A 525 21.39 -13.04 -8.36
C LEU A 525 20.64 -12.49 -7.13
N VAL A 526 21.25 -12.63 -5.95
CA VAL A 526 20.64 -12.23 -4.67
C VAL A 526 20.61 -10.71 -4.57
N GLU A 527 21.72 -10.06 -4.95
CA GLU A 527 21.88 -8.62 -5.06
C GLU A 527 20.89 -8.05 -6.08
N ALA A 528 20.92 -8.52 -7.33
CA ALA A 528 20.03 -8.04 -8.39
C ALA A 528 18.54 -8.27 -8.08
N ALA A 529 18.16 -9.34 -7.36
CA ALA A 529 16.77 -9.54 -6.94
C ALA A 529 16.35 -8.56 -5.83
N ASN A 530 17.23 -8.28 -4.87
CA ASN A 530 17.03 -7.24 -3.85
C ASN A 530 16.93 -5.85 -4.49
N ASP A 531 17.89 -5.51 -5.35
CA ASP A 531 18.04 -4.18 -5.93
C ASP A 531 16.98 -3.92 -7.03
N ASN A 532 16.45 -4.96 -7.69
CA ASN A 532 15.27 -4.85 -8.55
C ASN A 532 14.04 -4.39 -7.74
N ILE A 533 13.77 -5.01 -6.58
CA ILE A 533 12.65 -4.61 -5.70
C ILE A 533 12.86 -3.16 -5.23
N LEU A 534 14.06 -2.83 -4.72
CA LEU A 534 14.38 -1.49 -4.22
C LEU A 534 14.28 -0.41 -5.32
N ALA A 535 14.76 -0.68 -6.53
CA ALA A 535 14.69 0.25 -7.66
C ALA A 535 13.25 0.49 -8.12
N VAL A 536 12.38 -0.53 -8.13
CA VAL A 536 10.94 -0.32 -8.40
C VAL A 536 10.30 0.52 -7.28
N GLU A 537 10.66 0.30 -6.02
CA GLU A 537 10.12 1.08 -4.90
C GLU A 537 10.51 2.57 -4.95
N GLU A 538 11.76 2.91 -5.28
CA GLU A 538 12.14 4.31 -5.52
C GLU A 538 11.44 4.89 -6.75
N HIS A 539 11.32 4.13 -7.85
CA HIS A 539 10.60 4.59 -9.05
C HIS A 539 9.12 4.89 -8.78
N LEU A 540 8.47 4.09 -7.92
CA LEU A 540 7.08 4.32 -7.49
C LEU A 540 6.92 5.61 -6.65
N LYS A 541 7.95 6.01 -5.90
CA LYS A 541 7.97 7.30 -5.17
C LYS A 541 8.13 8.48 -6.12
N ASP A 542 9.00 8.38 -7.12
CA ASP A 542 9.18 9.39 -8.17
C ASP A 542 7.89 9.66 -8.96
N LEU A 543 7.19 8.58 -9.34
CA LEU A 543 5.88 8.65 -10.00
C LEU A 543 4.77 9.20 -9.09
N ARG A 544 5.00 9.27 -7.77
CA ARG A 544 4.07 9.76 -6.75
C ARG A 544 2.67 9.13 -6.86
N LEU A 545 2.63 7.83 -7.18
CA LEU A 545 1.38 7.12 -7.37
C LEU A 545 0.58 7.12 -6.06
N ALA A 546 -0.63 7.67 -6.11
CA ALA A 546 -1.54 7.70 -4.97
C ALA A 546 -1.82 6.29 -4.43
N ALA A 547 -2.19 6.21 -3.15
CA ALA A 547 -2.81 5.01 -2.60
C ALA A 547 -4.15 4.75 -3.32
N PRO A 548 -4.56 3.48 -3.49
CA PRO A 548 -5.86 3.14 -4.07
C PRO A 548 -7.01 3.75 -3.26
N ALA A 549 -7.91 4.45 -3.95
CA ALA A 549 -9.04 5.13 -3.33
C ALA A 549 -10.22 4.16 -3.09
N LEU A 550 -10.10 3.35 -2.03
CA LEU A 550 -11.15 2.43 -1.57
C LEU A 550 -12.40 3.21 -1.13
N LYS A 551 -13.44 3.19 -1.98
CA LYS A 551 -14.75 3.83 -1.74
C LYS A 551 -15.86 2.81 -1.46
N ASP A 552 -15.84 1.70 -2.20
CA ASP A 552 -16.77 0.59 -2.14
C ASP A 552 -15.97 -0.71 -1.96
N ASP A 553 -16.62 -1.81 -1.57
CA ASP A 553 -16.03 -3.15 -1.42
C ASP A 553 -15.68 -3.85 -2.76
N LYS A 554 -15.37 -3.08 -3.82
CA LYS A 554 -15.02 -3.59 -5.16
C LYS A 554 -13.49 -3.64 -5.38
N PRO A 555 -12.97 -4.65 -6.10
CA PRO A 555 -11.56 -4.68 -6.49
C PRO A 555 -11.15 -3.47 -7.34
N VAL A 556 -9.94 -2.97 -7.13
CA VAL A 556 -9.32 -1.86 -7.86
C VAL A 556 -8.22 -2.40 -8.77
N THR A 557 -8.11 -1.88 -9.99
CA THR A 557 -7.03 -2.22 -10.92
C THR A 557 -5.68 -1.75 -10.36
N ILE A 558 -4.74 -2.68 -10.16
CA ILE A 558 -3.37 -2.36 -9.76
C ILE A 558 -2.67 -1.64 -10.94
N HIS A 559 -2.01 -0.52 -10.65
CA HIS A 559 -1.27 0.24 -11.67
C HIS A 559 -0.11 -0.59 -12.26
N PRO A 560 0.21 -0.53 -13.56
CA PRO A 560 1.25 -1.36 -14.18
C PRO A 560 2.62 -1.30 -13.47
N GLU A 561 3.06 -0.12 -13.07
CA GLU A 561 4.32 0.02 -12.31
C GLU A 561 4.26 -0.60 -10.89
N ARG A 562 3.06 -0.73 -10.28
CA ARG A 562 2.87 -1.50 -9.04
C ARG A 562 2.83 -3.01 -9.31
N MET A 563 2.36 -3.45 -10.48
CA MET A 563 2.49 -4.85 -10.90
C MET A 563 3.96 -5.26 -11.05
N LYS A 564 4.83 -4.39 -11.61
CA LYS A 564 6.29 -4.65 -11.64
C LYS A 564 6.88 -4.92 -10.26
N LEU A 565 6.37 -4.30 -9.18
CA LEU A 565 6.84 -4.57 -7.82
C LEU A 565 6.40 -5.96 -7.34
N ILE A 566 5.17 -6.38 -7.66
CA ILE A 566 4.71 -7.75 -7.40
C ILE A 566 5.56 -8.75 -8.19
N GLU A 567 5.80 -8.52 -9.48
CA GLU A 567 6.65 -9.37 -10.32
C GLU A 567 8.11 -9.42 -9.82
N ALA A 568 8.67 -8.31 -9.32
CA ALA A 568 9.98 -8.29 -8.68
C ALA A 568 10.02 -9.16 -7.41
N CYS A 569 8.98 -9.07 -6.57
CA CYS A 569 8.82 -9.92 -5.40
C CYS A 569 8.68 -11.40 -5.78
N ASP A 570 7.87 -11.72 -6.78
CA ASP A 570 7.62 -13.09 -7.23
C ASP A 570 8.88 -13.71 -7.84
N ARG A 571 9.67 -12.95 -8.59
CA ARG A 571 10.99 -13.39 -9.10
C ARG A 571 12.01 -13.61 -7.99
N TYR A 572 12.02 -12.78 -6.94
CA TYR A 572 12.85 -13.04 -5.75
C TYR A 572 12.45 -14.37 -5.11
N VAL A 573 11.15 -14.59 -4.86
CA VAL A 573 10.61 -15.83 -4.27
C VAL A 573 10.89 -17.06 -5.16
N GLN A 574 10.89 -16.89 -6.49
CA GLN A 574 11.11 -17.97 -7.46
C GLN A 574 12.59 -18.35 -7.62
N PHE A 575 13.50 -17.38 -7.65
CA PHE A 575 14.89 -17.60 -8.08
C PHE A 575 15.93 -17.51 -6.96
N VAL A 576 15.67 -16.79 -5.85
CA VAL A 576 16.66 -16.69 -4.77
C VAL A 576 16.68 -17.98 -3.95
N PRO A 577 17.82 -18.69 -3.82
CA PRO A 577 17.92 -19.91 -3.03
C PRO A 577 17.52 -19.69 -1.57
N GLY A 578 16.78 -20.64 -0.98
CA GLY A 578 16.20 -20.49 0.36
C GLY A 578 17.23 -20.28 1.49
N ASP A 579 18.46 -20.76 1.33
CA ASP A 579 19.59 -20.52 2.22
C ASP A 579 20.14 -19.08 2.16
N LYS A 580 19.76 -18.31 1.13
CA LYS A 580 20.20 -16.93 0.86
C LYS A 580 19.05 -15.93 0.84
N ALA A 581 17.82 -16.40 0.97
CA ALA A 581 16.61 -15.59 0.87
C ALA A 581 16.31 -14.85 2.18
N ASP A 582 17.27 -14.04 2.66
CA ASP A 582 17.25 -13.30 3.92
C ASP A 582 15.95 -12.51 4.17
N LYS A 583 15.37 -11.95 3.11
CA LYS A 583 14.15 -11.14 3.16
C LYS A 583 12.88 -11.86 2.71
N LEU A 584 12.91 -13.18 2.48
CA LEU A 584 11.83 -13.97 1.85
C LEU A 584 10.43 -13.64 2.37
N VAL A 585 10.24 -13.64 3.69
CA VAL A 585 8.94 -13.40 4.32
C VAL A 585 8.47 -11.95 4.10
N SER A 586 9.37 -10.97 4.22
CA SER A 586 9.07 -9.55 3.97
C SER A 586 8.70 -9.29 2.51
N VAL A 587 9.32 -10.01 1.57
CA VAL A 587 9.05 -9.93 0.12
C VAL A 587 7.70 -10.55 -0.22
N LYS A 588 7.40 -11.75 0.31
CA LYS A 588 6.07 -12.38 0.21
C LYS A 588 4.99 -11.44 0.75
N PHE A 589 5.16 -10.95 1.98
CA PHE A 589 4.22 -10.03 2.64
C PHE A 589 4.01 -8.73 1.85
N LYS A 590 5.09 -8.14 1.30
CA LYS A 590 5.01 -6.93 0.46
C LYS A 590 4.10 -7.13 -0.75
N SER A 591 4.25 -8.24 -1.47
CA SER A 591 3.38 -8.58 -2.61
C SER A 591 1.91 -8.75 -2.20
N ALA A 592 1.65 -9.46 -1.10
CA ALA A 592 0.32 -9.71 -0.56
C ALA A 592 -0.39 -8.41 -0.14
N LYS A 593 0.33 -7.49 0.51
CA LYS A 593 -0.20 -6.19 0.94
C LYS A 593 -0.64 -5.32 -0.24
N ILE A 594 0.06 -5.36 -1.37
CA ILE A 594 -0.35 -4.61 -2.58
C ILE A 594 -1.70 -5.13 -3.10
N PHE A 595 -1.92 -6.45 -3.14
CA PHE A 595 -3.24 -7.01 -3.51
C PHE A 595 -4.34 -6.62 -2.51
N TYR A 596 -4.06 -6.69 -1.20
CA TYR A 596 -5.00 -6.27 -0.15
C TYR A 596 -5.39 -4.80 -0.28
N ASP A 597 -4.41 -3.89 -0.45
CA ASP A 597 -4.65 -2.45 -0.56
C ASP A 597 -5.51 -2.10 -1.79
N HIS A 598 -5.43 -2.88 -2.87
CA HIS A 598 -6.27 -2.74 -4.06
C HIS A 598 -7.56 -3.57 -4.00
N ASN A 599 -7.91 -4.10 -2.82
CA ASN A 599 -9.11 -4.92 -2.59
C ASN A 599 -9.22 -6.16 -3.51
N GLN A 600 -8.06 -6.72 -3.90
CA GLN A 600 -7.96 -7.99 -4.64
C GLN A 600 -7.76 -9.14 -3.64
N LEU A 601 -8.75 -9.29 -2.76
CA LEU A 601 -8.60 -10.00 -1.47
C LEU A 601 -8.23 -11.48 -1.60
N GLU A 602 -8.53 -12.14 -2.72
CA GLU A 602 -8.31 -13.59 -2.90
C GLU A 602 -6.84 -13.93 -3.07
N GLU A 603 -6.15 -13.22 -3.96
CA GLU A 603 -4.70 -13.38 -4.16
C GLU A 603 -3.91 -12.80 -2.97
N ALA A 604 -4.44 -11.76 -2.30
CA ALA A 604 -3.89 -11.26 -1.05
C ALA A 604 -3.92 -12.32 0.07
N MET A 605 -5.12 -12.89 0.32
CA MET A 605 -5.36 -13.91 1.35
C MET A 605 -4.49 -15.13 1.13
N LYS A 606 -4.48 -15.69 -0.08
CA LYS A 606 -3.63 -16.82 -0.49
C LYS A 606 -2.13 -16.58 -0.21
N ARG A 607 -1.64 -15.35 -0.43
CA ARG A 607 -0.23 -14.98 -0.17
C ARG A 607 0.07 -14.73 1.31
N PHE A 608 -0.89 -14.21 2.08
CA PHE A 608 -0.78 -14.13 3.54
C PHE A 608 -0.86 -15.51 4.20
N GLU A 609 -1.72 -16.41 3.75
CA GLU A 609 -1.80 -17.79 4.25
C GLU A 609 -0.49 -18.56 4.03
N ASP A 610 0.19 -18.39 2.88
CA ASP A 610 1.53 -18.96 2.66
C ASP A 610 2.58 -18.41 3.65
N VAL A 611 2.50 -17.13 4.02
CA VAL A 611 3.35 -16.57 5.09
C VAL A 611 3.02 -17.19 6.45
N VAL A 612 1.73 -17.33 6.80
CA VAL A 612 1.31 -17.91 8.10
C VAL A 612 1.63 -19.40 8.19
N ALA A 613 1.39 -20.18 7.13
CA ALA A 613 1.55 -21.63 7.13
C ALA A 613 3.02 -22.07 7.03
N ASN A 614 3.81 -21.41 6.17
CA ASN A 614 5.19 -21.83 5.89
C ASN A 614 6.24 -21.02 6.67
N HIS A 615 5.89 -19.86 7.25
CA HIS A 615 6.81 -18.99 8.00
C HIS A 615 6.24 -18.49 9.36
N PRO A 616 5.53 -19.31 10.16
CA PRO A 616 4.74 -18.86 11.33
C PRO A 616 5.53 -18.07 12.39
N LYS A 617 6.83 -18.38 12.55
CA LYS A 617 7.73 -17.70 13.51
C LYS A 617 8.19 -16.32 13.08
N ALA A 618 8.03 -15.95 11.81
CA ALA A 618 8.44 -14.64 11.31
C ALA A 618 7.52 -13.53 11.84
N GLU A 619 8.06 -12.34 12.07
CA GLU A 619 7.32 -11.16 12.55
C GLU A 619 6.10 -10.85 11.67
N GLN A 620 6.24 -10.95 10.35
CA GLN A 620 5.17 -10.67 9.39
C GLN A 620 4.03 -11.70 9.43
N ALA A 621 4.21 -12.86 10.06
CA ALA A 621 3.16 -13.88 10.17
C ALA A 621 2.02 -13.47 11.12
N GLU A 622 2.31 -12.70 12.17
CA GLU A 622 1.27 -12.11 13.02
C GLU A 622 0.40 -11.13 12.21
N VAL A 623 1.03 -10.24 11.45
CA VAL A 623 0.31 -9.25 10.62
C VAL A 623 -0.44 -9.93 9.48
N ALA A 624 0.13 -10.98 8.87
CA ALA A 624 -0.52 -11.78 7.85
C ALA A 624 -1.77 -12.51 8.39
N ALA A 625 -1.70 -13.07 9.60
CA ALA A 625 -2.84 -13.72 10.26
C ALA A 625 -4.00 -12.73 10.51
N HIS A 626 -3.69 -11.53 11.00
CA HIS A 626 -4.68 -10.45 11.17
C HIS A 626 -5.29 -10.01 9.83
N LEU A 627 -4.50 -9.88 8.76
CA LEU A 627 -5.01 -9.46 7.45
C LEU A 627 -5.85 -10.55 6.76
N VAL A 628 -5.60 -11.84 7.01
CA VAL A 628 -6.50 -12.93 6.58
C VAL A 628 -7.82 -12.88 7.35
N ALA A 629 -7.79 -12.66 8.66
CA ALA A 629 -8.99 -12.47 9.46
C ALA A 629 -9.81 -11.26 8.98
N ASP A 630 -9.15 -10.14 8.68
CA ASP A 630 -9.83 -8.96 8.14
C ASP A 630 -10.42 -9.18 6.74
N VAL A 631 -9.79 -9.98 5.86
CA VAL A 631 -10.38 -10.37 4.57
C VAL A 631 -11.73 -11.07 4.75
N TYR A 632 -11.84 -12.02 5.68
CA TYR A 632 -13.11 -12.70 5.95
C TYR A 632 -14.13 -11.78 6.64
N ASN A 633 -13.68 -10.90 7.55
CA ASN A 633 -14.50 -9.87 8.19
C ASN A 633 -15.12 -8.89 7.17
N LEU A 634 -14.31 -8.34 6.26
CA LEU A 634 -14.76 -7.47 5.15
C LEU A 634 -15.78 -8.18 4.25
N ARG A 635 -15.56 -9.48 3.98
CA ARG A 635 -16.48 -10.34 3.22
C ARG A 635 -17.74 -10.75 3.99
N LYS A 636 -17.78 -10.53 5.30
CA LYS A 636 -18.81 -11.04 6.24
C LYS A 636 -18.93 -12.58 6.20
N ASP A 637 -17.81 -13.23 5.90
CA ASP A 637 -17.68 -14.68 5.80
C ASP A 637 -17.30 -15.24 7.18
N TRP A 638 -18.27 -15.19 8.09
CA TRP A 638 -18.07 -15.49 9.51
C TRP A 638 -17.65 -16.94 9.76
N GLN A 639 -18.10 -17.89 8.92
CA GLN A 639 -17.71 -19.29 9.04
C GLN A 639 -16.20 -19.45 8.80
N ASN A 640 -15.69 -18.95 7.67
CA ASN A 640 -14.26 -19.06 7.37
C ASN A 640 -13.40 -18.17 8.29
N LEU A 641 -13.94 -17.07 8.83
CA LEU A 641 -13.28 -16.29 9.89
C LEU A 641 -13.09 -17.12 11.16
N TYR A 642 -14.17 -17.74 11.66
CA TYR A 642 -14.13 -18.61 12.84
C TYR A 642 -13.17 -19.79 12.64
N ASP A 643 -13.31 -20.51 11.52
CA ASP A 643 -12.51 -21.70 11.22
C ASP A 643 -11.02 -21.35 11.06
N THR A 644 -10.71 -20.20 10.44
CA THR A 644 -9.33 -19.75 10.27
C THR A 644 -8.71 -19.23 11.57
N ALA A 645 -9.44 -18.44 12.36
CA ALA A 645 -8.94 -17.97 13.65
C ALA A 645 -8.72 -19.14 14.63
N SER A 646 -9.63 -20.13 14.66
CA SER A 646 -9.50 -21.36 15.43
C SER A 646 -8.32 -22.21 14.96
N ARG A 647 -8.15 -22.39 13.64
CA ARG A 647 -6.97 -23.03 13.04
C ARG A 647 -5.67 -22.34 13.45
N TYR A 648 -5.61 -21.01 13.40
CA TYR A 648 -4.42 -20.24 13.77
C TYR A 648 -4.08 -20.32 15.26
N LEU A 649 -5.08 -20.38 16.15
CA LEU A 649 -4.87 -20.69 17.58
C LEU A 649 -4.23 -22.08 17.79
N GLY A 650 -4.49 -23.04 16.89
CA GLY A 650 -3.85 -24.36 16.89
C GLY A 650 -2.42 -24.40 16.34
N VAL A 651 -1.94 -23.37 15.64
CA VAL A 651 -0.57 -23.32 15.10
C VAL A 651 0.38 -22.84 16.19
N ALA A 652 0.90 -23.76 17.01
CA ALA A 652 1.78 -23.44 18.14
C ALA A 652 2.96 -22.52 17.77
N ASP A 653 3.61 -22.76 16.63
CA ASP A 653 4.72 -21.95 16.12
C ASP A 653 4.34 -20.52 15.67
N LEU A 654 3.04 -20.24 15.50
CA LEU A 654 2.49 -18.92 15.17
C LEU A 654 2.11 -18.13 16.41
N VAL A 655 1.61 -18.80 17.46
CA VAL A 655 1.06 -18.16 18.66
C VAL A 655 2.00 -18.19 19.87
N ALA A 656 3.10 -18.94 19.80
CA ALA A 656 4.18 -18.90 20.79
C ALA A 656 4.65 -17.45 21.01
N ASP A 657 4.78 -17.07 22.28
CA ASP A 657 5.21 -15.74 22.74
C ASP A 657 4.39 -14.53 22.23
N ARG A 658 3.21 -14.76 21.63
CA ARG A 658 2.31 -13.72 21.08
C ARG A 658 0.95 -13.69 21.78
N GLU A 659 0.93 -13.29 23.05
CA GLU A 659 -0.29 -13.18 23.86
C GLU A 659 -1.36 -12.27 23.21
N LYS A 660 -0.95 -11.19 22.54
CA LYS A 660 -1.87 -10.29 21.82
C LYS A 660 -2.58 -11.01 20.67
N LEU A 661 -1.82 -11.64 19.75
CA LEU A 661 -2.39 -12.45 18.67
C LEU A 661 -3.32 -13.56 19.21
N GLN A 662 -2.94 -14.25 20.29
CA GLN A 662 -3.82 -15.23 20.94
C GLN A 662 -5.14 -14.63 21.43
N THR A 663 -5.11 -13.38 21.93
CA THR A 663 -6.30 -12.67 22.42
C THR A 663 -7.17 -12.20 21.24
N ASP A 664 -6.56 -11.60 20.22
CA ASP A 664 -7.27 -11.08 19.05
C ASP A 664 -7.89 -12.21 18.21
N LEU A 665 -7.20 -13.36 18.05
CA LEU A 665 -7.77 -14.54 17.40
C LEU A 665 -8.97 -15.14 18.18
N LYS A 666 -8.92 -15.19 19.51
CA LYS A 666 -10.07 -15.61 20.34
C LYS A 666 -11.25 -14.66 20.15
N LYS A 667 -11.01 -13.35 20.19
CA LYS A 667 -12.03 -12.34 19.90
C LYS A 667 -12.60 -12.45 18.47
N PHE A 668 -11.80 -12.86 17.49
CA PHE A 668 -12.32 -13.15 16.14
C PHE A 668 -13.23 -14.39 16.11
N CYS A 669 -12.89 -15.48 16.82
CA CYS A 669 -13.78 -16.63 16.98
C CYS A 669 -15.10 -16.23 17.65
N GLU A 670 -15.04 -15.49 18.76
CA GLU A 670 -16.22 -14.98 19.48
C GLU A 670 -17.09 -14.10 18.57
N TYR A 671 -16.51 -13.06 17.97
CA TYR A 671 -17.21 -12.11 17.11
C TYR A 671 -17.85 -12.79 15.89
N ALA A 672 -17.13 -13.70 15.24
CA ALA A 672 -17.63 -14.47 14.10
C ALA A 672 -18.82 -15.35 14.52
N LYS A 673 -18.69 -16.11 15.60
CA LYS A 673 -19.73 -17.02 16.07
C LYS A 673 -21.00 -16.26 16.48
N PHE A 674 -20.86 -15.15 17.20
CA PHE A 674 -21.99 -14.27 17.56
C PHE A 674 -22.68 -13.66 16.31
N SER A 675 -21.90 -13.21 15.33
CA SER A 675 -22.42 -12.67 14.06
C SER A 675 -23.18 -13.73 13.23
N MET A 676 -22.79 -15.00 13.30
CA MET A 676 -23.56 -16.10 12.69
C MET A 676 -24.92 -16.29 13.37
N VAL A 677 -25.00 -16.17 14.70
CA VAL A 677 -26.28 -16.27 15.42
C VAL A 677 -27.21 -15.09 15.08
N GLN A 678 -26.68 -13.86 14.96
CA GLN A 678 -27.45 -12.70 14.52
C GLN A 678 -28.03 -12.88 13.09
N ILE A 679 -27.27 -13.48 12.16
CA ILE A 679 -27.77 -13.80 10.80
C ILE A 679 -28.81 -14.93 10.85
N LEU A 680 -28.64 -15.94 11.70
CA LEU A 680 -29.64 -16.97 11.93
C LEU A 680 -30.95 -16.36 12.48
N GLU A 681 -30.85 -15.44 13.44
CA GLU A 681 -31.99 -14.70 13.99
C GLU A 681 -32.73 -13.89 12.92
N GLU A 682 -32.01 -13.11 12.12
CA GLU A 682 -32.63 -12.29 11.07
C GLU A 682 -33.28 -13.17 9.98
N LYS A 683 -32.71 -14.35 9.69
CA LYS A 683 -33.29 -15.33 8.77
C LYS A 683 -34.57 -15.96 9.33
N VAL A 684 -34.55 -16.45 10.58
CA VAL A 684 -35.71 -17.07 11.25
C VAL A 684 -36.86 -16.07 11.39
N LYS A 685 -36.57 -14.81 11.74
CA LYS A 685 -37.57 -13.73 11.79
C LYS A 685 -38.20 -13.40 10.42
N LYS A 686 -37.52 -13.72 9.30
CA LYS A 686 -38.04 -13.54 7.94
C LYS A 686 -38.82 -14.73 7.41
N SER A 687 -38.49 -15.96 7.83
CA SER A 687 -39.25 -17.17 7.45
C SER A 687 -40.48 -17.41 8.32
N GLY A 688 -40.47 -16.95 9.57
CA GLY A 688 -41.52 -17.25 10.56
C GLY A 688 -41.32 -18.60 11.26
N ASP A 689 -40.13 -19.19 11.16
CA ASP A 689 -39.75 -20.39 11.92
C ASP A 689 -39.66 -20.10 13.43
N SER A 690 -39.62 -21.15 14.26
CA SER A 690 -39.54 -20.99 15.71
C SER A 690 -38.20 -20.38 16.15
N LEU A 691 -38.29 -19.29 16.93
CA LEU A 691 -37.15 -18.61 17.55
C LEU A 691 -36.43 -19.48 18.61
N ALA A 692 -36.97 -20.64 19.00
CA ALA A 692 -36.27 -21.59 19.87
C ALA A 692 -34.91 -22.03 19.31
N ILE A 693 -34.77 -22.12 17.98
CA ILE A 693 -33.49 -22.46 17.32
C ILE A 693 -32.46 -21.33 17.50
N VAL A 694 -32.92 -20.07 17.47
CA VAL A 694 -32.10 -18.88 17.73
C VAL A 694 -31.71 -18.82 19.21
N GLY A 695 -32.66 -19.10 20.10
CA GLY A 695 -32.41 -19.17 21.54
C GLY A 695 -31.38 -20.23 21.90
N GLN A 696 -31.43 -21.39 21.24
CA GLN A 696 -30.42 -22.44 21.38
C GLN A 696 -29.06 -21.97 20.87
N ALA A 697 -28.99 -21.36 19.68
CA ALA A 697 -27.72 -20.90 19.10
C ALA A 697 -27.01 -19.80 19.94
N TYR A 698 -27.75 -18.87 20.55
CA TYR A 698 -27.18 -17.92 21.51
C TYR A 698 -26.73 -18.60 22.82
N LEU A 699 -27.47 -19.61 23.31
CA LEU A 699 -27.09 -20.38 24.49
C LEU A 699 -25.84 -21.24 24.22
N ASP A 700 -25.72 -21.82 23.03
CA ASP A 700 -24.53 -22.56 22.59
C ASP A 700 -23.31 -21.64 22.52
N PHE A 701 -23.46 -20.41 22.00
CA PHE A 701 -22.42 -19.38 22.07
C PHE A 701 -22.02 -19.06 23.52
N GLN A 702 -22.99 -18.89 24.43
CA GLN A 702 -22.70 -18.61 25.85
C GLN A 702 -21.96 -19.76 26.53
N ASN A 703 -22.28 -21.01 26.17
CA ASN A 703 -21.59 -22.20 26.67
C ASN A 703 -20.18 -22.37 26.09
N GLU A 704 -19.95 -21.98 24.83
CA GLU A 704 -18.65 -22.03 24.15
C GLU A 704 -17.71 -20.89 24.61
N PHE A 705 -18.27 -19.70 24.85
CA PHE A 705 -17.53 -18.50 25.22
C PHE A 705 -18.08 -17.80 26.49
N PRO A 706 -18.09 -18.48 27.66
CA PRO A 706 -18.72 -17.95 28.87
C PRO A 706 -18.05 -16.69 29.45
N GLY A 707 -16.82 -16.39 29.03
CA GLY A 707 -16.07 -15.18 29.38
C GLY A 707 -16.04 -14.09 28.29
N SER A 708 -16.82 -14.22 27.21
CA SER A 708 -16.88 -13.22 26.14
C SER A 708 -17.53 -11.91 26.62
N GLU A 709 -17.10 -10.80 26.03
CA GLU A 709 -17.75 -9.47 26.18
C GLU A 709 -19.21 -9.46 25.68
N ASN A 710 -19.64 -10.48 24.92
CA ASN A 710 -21.03 -10.66 24.46
C ASN A 710 -21.77 -11.82 25.19
N ALA A 711 -21.20 -12.43 26.24
CA ALA A 711 -21.75 -13.64 26.85
C ALA A 711 -23.07 -13.40 27.61
N ASP A 712 -23.22 -12.23 28.25
CA ASP A 712 -24.46 -11.80 28.89
C ASP A 712 -25.51 -11.34 27.86
N GLU A 713 -25.10 -10.65 26.78
CA GLU A 713 -26.00 -10.29 25.68
C GLU A 713 -26.54 -11.55 24.98
N ALA A 714 -25.71 -12.56 24.77
CA ALA A 714 -26.15 -13.86 24.27
C ALA A 714 -27.17 -14.52 25.20
N LEU A 715 -26.91 -14.54 26.51
CA LEU A 715 -27.84 -15.11 27.49
C LEU A 715 -29.18 -14.36 27.55
N PHE A 716 -29.14 -13.03 27.41
CA PHE A 716 -30.31 -12.17 27.32
C PHE A 716 -31.11 -12.43 26.03
N ASN A 717 -30.45 -12.38 24.87
CA ASN A 717 -31.05 -12.60 23.56
C ASN A 717 -31.63 -14.02 23.44
N ALA A 718 -30.95 -15.02 24.02
CA ALA A 718 -31.49 -16.38 24.17
C ALA A 718 -32.81 -16.37 24.95
N SER A 719 -32.86 -15.69 26.10
CA SER A 719 -34.09 -15.58 26.89
C SER A 719 -35.23 -14.90 26.13
N VAL A 720 -34.93 -13.87 25.31
CA VAL A 720 -35.94 -13.16 24.51
C VAL A 720 -36.45 -14.06 23.37
N ALA A 721 -35.56 -14.80 22.71
CA ALA A 721 -35.92 -15.74 21.65
C ALA A 721 -36.79 -16.91 22.16
N PHE A 722 -36.48 -17.47 23.34
CA PHE A 722 -37.31 -18.51 23.96
C PHE A 722 -38.69 -17.98 24.42
N ASP A 723 -38.76 -16.77 24.99
CA ASP A 723 -40.03 -16.15 25.40
C ASP A 723 -40.95 -15.92 24.18
N GLN A 724 -40.38 -15.42 23.07
CA GLN A 724 -41.10 -15.22 21.81
C GLN A 724 -41.48 -16.55 21.11
N ALA A 725 -40.75 -17.64 21.36
CA ALA A 725 -41.12 -19.00 20.94
C ALA A 725 -42.14 -19.68 21.88
N GLY A 726 -42.50 -19.06 23.00
CA GLY A 726 -43.43 -19.62 24.00
C GLY A 726 -42.78 -20.48 25.08
N GLU A 727 -41.47 -20.70 25.05
CA GLU A 727 -40.68 -21.41 26.09
C GLU A 727 -40.46 -20.52 27.33
N LYS A 728 -41.54 -19.92 27.87
CA LYS A 728 -41.49 -18.90 28.93
C LYS A 728 -40.73 -19.32 30.19
N ALA A 729 -40.86 -20.58 30.62
CA ALA A 729 -40.14 -21.09 31.78
C ALA A 729 -38.61 -21.08 31.58
N ARG A 730 -38.16 -21.45 30.37
CA ARG A 730 -36.74 -21.44 29.99
C ARG A 730 -36.20 -20.03 29.84
N ALA A 731 -37.01 -19.11 29.30
CA ALA A 731 -36.69 -17.68 29.29
C ALA A 731 -36.49 -17.13 30.71
N GLU A 732 -37.34 -17.50 31.67
CA GLU A 732 -37.22 -17.08 33.07
C GLU A 732 -35.99 -17.68 33.77
N GLU A 733 -35.63 -18.93 33.46
CA GLU A 733 -34.41 -19.59 33.94
C GLU A 733 -33.14 -18.87 33.46
N LEU A 734 -33.01 -18.61 32.17
CA LEU A 734 -31.84 -17.89 31.62
C LEU A 734 -31.75 -16.44 32.14
N ARG A 735 -32.89 -15.80 32.41
CA ARG A 735 -32.96 -14.48 33.05
C ARG A 735 -32.45 -14.51 34.49
N LYS A 736 -32.81 -15.52 35.28
CA LYS A 736 -32.28 -15.71 36.65
C LYS A 736 -30.77 -15.98 36.60
N LYS A 737 -30.32 -16.88 35.71
CA LYS A 737 -28.89 -17.14 35.48
C LYS A 737 -28.10 -15.85 35.18
N LEU A 738 -28.62 -14.96 34.32
CA LEU A 738 -27.98 -13.68 34.03
C LEU A 738 -27.84 -12.81 35.29
N LEU A 739 -28.89 -12.72 36.12
CA LEU A 739 -28.85 -11.95 37.37
C LEU A 739 -27.90 -12.53 38.43
N GLU A 740 -27.62 -13.83 38.38
CA GLU A 740 -26.74 -14.56 39.31
C GLU A 740 -25.27 -14.55 38.88
N ASP A 741 -24.99 -14.92 37.62
CA ASP A 741 -23.63 -15.04 37.06
C ASP A 741 -23.04 -13.67 36.71
N TYR A 742 -23.80 -12.79 36.04
CA TYR A 742 -23.30 -11.55 35.44
C TYR A 742 -23.70 -10.32 36.28
N LYS A 743 -22.97 -10.13 37.40
CA LYS A 743 -23.29 -9.12 38.43
C LYS A 743 -23.12 -7.67 37.99
N ASP A 744 -22.21 -7.41 37.06
CA ASP A 744 -21.89 -6.08 36.55
C ASP A 744 -22.49 -5.80 35.15
N SER A 745 -23.31 -6.72 34.62
CA SER A 745 -23.93 -6.58 33.29
C SER A 745 -24.85 -5.35 33.20
N PRO A 746 -24.82 -4.58 32.10
CA PRO A 746 -25.75 -3.48 31.87
C PRO A 746 -27.19 -3.97 31.63
N LEU A 747 -27.39 -5.23 31.22
CA LEU A 747 -28.70 -5.80 30.86
C LEU A 747 -29.53 -6.22 32.08
N ARG A 748 -28.98 -6.12 33.30
CA ARG A 748 -29.67 -6.49 34.54
C ARG A 748 -30.98 -5.72 34.76
N ALA A 749 -31.00 -4.45 34.40
CA ALA A 749 -32.20 -3.60 34.46
C ALA A 749 -33.32 -4.17 33.57
N ASP A 750 -33.00 -4.46 32.31
CA ASP A 750 -33.92 -5.08 31.37
C ASP A 750 -34.41 -6.44 31.87
N VAL A 751 -33.52 -7.28 32.36
CA VAL A 751 -33.87 -8.61 32.89
C VAL A 751 -34.81 -8.52 34.10
N GLN A 752 -34.54 -7.64 35.07
CA GLN A 752 -35.45 -7.41 36.20
C GLN A 752 -36.84 -6.94 35.71
N PHE A 753 -36.90 -6.04 34.72
CA PHE A 753 -38.15 -5.56 34.14
C PHE A 753 -38.92 -6.66 33.36
N TYR A 754 -38.21 -7.51 32.61
CA TYR A 754 -38.79 -8.65 31.90
C TYR A 754 -39.32 -9.73 32.86
N ILE A 755 -38.66 -9.97 33.99
CA ILE A 755 -39.17 -10.85 35.06
C ILE A 755 -40.45 -10.24 35.65
N ALA A 756 -40.45 -8.96 36.03
CA ALA A 756 -41.64 -8.27 36.56
C ALA A 756 -42.86 -8.38 35.62
N ARG A 757 -42.64 -8.18 34.31
CA ARG A 757 -43.66 -8.38 33.26
C ARG A 757 -44.11 -9.84 33.10
N ALA A 758 -43.23 -10.81 33.27
CA ALA A 758 -43.60 -12.23 33.18
C ALA A 758 -44.55 -12.68 34.30
N HIS A 759 -44.55 -12.00 35.45
CA HIS A 759 -45.55 -12.17 36.51
C HIS A 759 -46.84 -11.36 36.25
N GLU A 760 -46.74 -10.15 35.68
CA GLU A 760 -47.93 -9.38 35.21
C GLU A 760 -48.75 -10.18 34.19
N GLU A 761 -48.09 -10.76 33.17
CA GLU A 761 -48.74 -11.54 32.11
C GLU A 761 -49.35 -12.86 32.62
N ARG A 762 -48.97 -13.32 33.82
CA ARG A 762 -49.56 -14.47 34.51
C ARG A 762 -50.69 -14.07 35.49
N ALA A 763 -51.02 -12.78 35.58
CA ALA A 763 -51.91 -12.20 36.59
C ALA A 763 -51.45 -12.42 38.05
N GLU A 764 -50.15 -12.66 38.26
CA GLU A 764 -49.52 -12.83 39.57
C GLU A 764 -49.19 -11.46 40.19
N TYR A 765 -50.21 -10.60 40.26
CA TYR A 765 -50.08 -9.16 40.55
C TYR A 765 -49.32 -8.85 41.85
N ASP A 766 -49.41 -9.74 42.83
CA ASP A 766 -48.71 -9.61 44.11
C ASP A 766 -47.19 -9.71 43.99
N GLN A 767 -46.72 -10.60 43.09
CA GLN A 767 -45.30 -10.76 42.76
C GLN A 767 -44.86 -9.71 41.74
N ALA A 768 -45.69 -9.42 40.72
CA ALA A 768 -45.44 -8.34 39.77
C ALA A 768 -45.24 -6.99 40.48
N GLY A 769 -46.09 -6.64 41.45
CA GLY A 769 -45.97 -5.40 42.23
C GLY A 769 -44.68 -5.33 43.06
N GLN A 770 -44.24 -6.45 43.65
CA GLN A 770 -42.94 -6.53 44.34
C GLN A 770 -41.76 -6.33 43.37
N LEU A 771 -41.80 -6.98 42.20
CA LEU A 771 -40.72 -6.96 41.23
C LEU A 771 -40.60 -5.61 40.50
N PHE A 772 -41.71 -4.99 40.13
CA PHE A 772 -41.70 -3.62 39.60
C PHE A 772 -41.23 -2.60 40.64
N LEU A 773 -41.56 -2.78 41.92
CA LEU A 773 -41.06 -1.93 43.01
C LEU A 773 -39.56 -2.10 43.24
N ALA A 774 -39.05 -3.34 43.20
CA ALA A 774 -37.61 -3.62 43.28
C ALA A 774 -36.87 -2.96 42.10
N PHE A 775 -37.29 -3.26 40.86
CA PHE A 775 -36.74 -2.64 39.66
C PHE A 775 -36.72 -1.10 39.73
N ALA A 776 -37.81 -0.47 40.18
CA ALA A 776 -37.91 1.00 40.30
C ALA A 776 -37.01 1.61 41.39
N ARG A 777 -36.58 0.82 42.38
CA ARG A 777 -35.70 1.25 43.48
C ARG A 777 -34.24 0.94 43.23
N ASP A 778 -33.94 -0.14 42.52
CA ASP A 778 -32.60 -0.52 42.08
C ASP A 778 -32.14 0.38 40.92
N ASN A 779 -33.02 0.63 39.94
CA ASN A 779 -32.67 1.28 38.66
C ASN A 779 -33.21 2.71 38.55
N GLN A 780 -33.02 3.56 39.57
CA GLN A 780 -33.66 4.89 39.67
C GLN A 780 -33.33 5.86 38.53
N ALA A 781 -32.28 5.60 37.74
CA ALA A 781 -31.92 6.36 36.53
C ALA A 781 -32.57 5.85 35.24
N ASP A 782 -33.18 4.66 35.25
CA ASP A 782 -33.91 4.11 34.11
C ASP A 782 -35.24 4.86 33.91
N LYS A 783 -35.54 5.21 32.65
CA LYS A 783 -36.78 5.91 32.28
C LYS A 783 -38.03 5.12 32.67
N ARG A 784 -37.95 3.79 32.70
CA ARG A 784 -39.01 2.86 33.11
C ARG A 784 -39.27 2.84 34.62
N ALA A 785 -38.33 3.30 35.46
CA ALA A 785 -38.48 3.25 36.91
C ALA A 785 -39.68 4.07 37.42
N ARG A 786 -40.02 5.15 36.71
CA ARG A 786 -41.24 5.94 36.92
C ARG A 786 -42.51 5.10 36.73
N ASP A 787 -42.63 4.47 35.56
CA ASP A 787 -43.80 3.71 35.16
C ASP A 787 -43.92 2.42 36.00
N ALA A 788 -42.80 1.80 36.36
CA ALA A 788 -42.73 0.65 37.25
C ALA A 788 -43.17 0.98 38.69
N LEU A 789 -42.76 2.13 39.26
CA LEU A 789 -43.23 2.58 40.57
C LEU A 789 -44.75 2.83 40.57
N PHE A 790 -45.27 3.39 39.48
CA PHE A 790 -46.70 3.61 39.28
C PHE A 790 -47.48 2.29 39.16
N ASN A 791 -47.02 1.37 38.29
CA ASN A 791 -47.66 0.08 38.08
C ASN A 791 -47.60 -0.79 39.35
N ALA A 792 -46.51 -0.76 40.13
CA ALA A 792 -46.42 -1.41 41.44
C ALA A 792 -47.53 -0.93 42.40
N ALA A 793 -47.82 0.38 42.42
CA ALA A 793 -48.93 0.94 43.19
C ALA A 793 -50.31 0.48 42.69
N VAL A 794 -50.46 0.30 41.37
CA VAL A 794 -51.70 -0.22 40.75
C VAL A 794 -51.91 -1.70 41.09
N PHE A 795 -50.87 -2.53 41.04
CA PHE A 795 -50.96 -3.94 41.43
C PHE A 795 -51.24 -4.13 42.93
N TYR A 796 -50.66 -3.30 43.80
CA TYR A 796 -51.01 -3.29 45.23
C TYR A 796 -52.45 -2.78 45.47
N ALA A 797 -52.97 -1.84 44.68
CA ALA A 797 -54.38 -1.46 44.77
C ALA A 797 -55.31 -2.61 44.36
N GLY A 798 -55.01 -3.28 43.23
CA GLY A 798 -55.80 -4.41 42.73
C GLY A 798 -55.79 -5.65 43.62
N THR A 799 -54.74 -5.84 44.42
CA THR A 799 -54.61 -6.93 45.42
C THR A 799 -55.12 -6.55 46.82
N GLY A 800 -55.71 -5.36 46.99
CA GLY A 800 -56.27 -4.90 48.26
C GLY A 800 -55.25 -4.32 49.26
N LYS A 801 -53.97 -4.23 48.89
CA LYS A 801 -52.87 -3.58 49.64
C LYS A 801 -52.94 -2.06 49.48
N VAL A 802 -54.08 -1.51 49.89
CA VAL A 802 -54.47 -0.10 49.70
C VAL A 802 -53.61 0.87 50.51
N LYS A 803 -52.97 0.43 51.60
CA LYS A 803 -52.02 1.25 52.33
C LYS A 803 -50.75 1.44 51.49
N GLU A 804 -50.16 0.32 51.08
CA GLU A 804 -48.93 0.22 50.30
C GLU A 804 -49.08 0.94 48.95
N ALA A 805 -50.21 0.71 48.24
CA ALA A 805 -50.55 1.41 47.00
C ALA A 805 -50.58 2.94 47.16
N ASN A 806 -51.15 3.44 48.26
CA ASN A 806 -51.25 4.87 48.51
C ASN A 806 -49.93 5.47 49.02
N GLU A 807 -49.09 4.70 49.69
CA GLU A 807 -47.71 5.10 50.04
C GLU A 807 -46.83 5.21 48.77
N LEU A 808 -46.89 4.22 47.87
CA LEU A 808 -46.17 4.27 46.58
C LEU A 808 -46.66 5.39 45.65
N ARG A 809 -47.97 5.70 45.65
CA ARG A 809 -48.51 6.87 44.93
C ARG A 809 -47.98 8.19 45.47
N LEU A 810 -47.79 8.31 46.79
CA LEU A 810 -47.15 9.50 47.37
C LEU A 810 -45.66 9.57 47.00
N GLU A 811 -44.94 8.44 47.03
CA GLU A 811 -43.55 8.34 46.55
C GLU A 811 -43.42 8.78 45.07
N TYR A 812 -44.35 8.34 44.21
CA TYR A 812 -44.43 8.76 42.81
C TYR A 812 -44.68 10.27 42.67
N LEU A 813 -45.62 10.84 43.44
CA LEU A 813 -45.95 12.27 43.38
C LEU A 813 -44.80 13.16 43.87
N GLU A 814 -44.05 12.72 44.88
CA GLU A 814 -42.87 13.43 45.36
C GLU A 814 -41.76 13.46 44.31
N LYS A 815 -41.47 12.30 43.68
CA LYS A 815 -40.41 12.15 42.67
C LYS A 815 -40.76 12.78 41.31
N TYR A 816 -41.98 12.59 40.83
CA TYR A 816 -42.36 12.89 39.43
C TYR A 816 -43.47 13.93 39.27
N GLY A 817 -44.28 14.19 40.30
CA GLY A 817 -45.48 15.05 40.20
C GLY A 817 -45.22 16.54 39.87
N LYS A 818 -43.96 17.00 39.91
CA LYS A 818 -43.56 18.37 39.53
C LYS A 818 -43.18 18.53 38.05
N GLN A 819 -43.21 17.45 37.26
CA GLN A 819 -42.85 17.50 35.84
C GLN A 819 -43.96 18.14 34.98
N LYS A 820 -43.63 18.54 33.74
CA LYS A 820 -44.57 19.19 32.81
C LYS A 820 -45.72 18.23 32.45
N GLY A 821 -46.93 18.54 32.91
CA GLY A 821 -48.12 17.68 32.80
C GLY A 821 -48.47 16.90 34.08
N GLY A 822 -47.54 16.83 35.04
CA GLY A 822 -47.67 16.12 36.31
C GLY A 822 -48.82 16.62 37.20
N GLU A 823 -49.36 17.81 36.96
CA GLU A 823 -50.58 18.32 37.62
C GLU A 823 -51.82 17.47 37.29
N LYS A 824 -51.98 17.03 36.03
CA LYS A 824 -53.09 16.14 35.64
C LYS A 824 -52.92 14.72 36.18
N GLU A 825 -51.68 14.22 36.18
CA GLU A 825 -51.35 12.94 36.82
C GLU A 825 -51.59 13.02 38.33
N ALA A 826 -51.23 14.12 38.97
CA ALA A 826 -51.47 14.35 40.38
C ALA A 826 -52.97 14.36 40.71
N ALA A 827 -53.80 15.07 39.92
CA ALA A 827 -55.25 15.03 40.08
C ALA A 827 -55.77 13.58 40.02
N THR A 828 -55.42 12.83 38.96
CA THR A 828 -55.86 11.43 38.80
C THR A 828 -55.37 10.52 39.93
N ILE A 829 -54.12 10.66 40.39
CA ILE A 829 -53.57 9.89 41.50
C ILE A 829 -54.32 10.22 42.80
N TYR A 830 -54.52 11.49 43.12
CA TYR A 830 -55.24 11.91 44.33
C TYR A 830 -56.70 11.42 44.35
N PHE A 831 -57.36 11.38 43.19
CA PHE A 831 -58.70 10.82 43.04
C PHE A 831 -58.72 9.31 43.25
N ALA A 832 -57.79 8.57 42.61
CA ALA A 832 -57.65 7.12 42.79
C ALA A 832 -57.30 6.73 44.24
N MET A 833 -56.49 7.54 44.95
CA MET A 833 -56.24 7.36 46.38
C MET A 833 -57.52 7.49 47.23
N ALA A 834 -58.45 8.36 46.85
CA ALA A 834 -59.73 8.50 47.56
C ALA A 834 -60.67 7.32 47.27
N GLN A 835 -60.77 6.90 45.99
CA GLN A 835 -61.54 5.74 45.58
C GLN A 835 -61.06 4.44 46.24
N ASP A 836 -59.75 4.23 46.38
CA ASP A 836 -59.22 3.02 47.02
C ASP A 836 -59.49 3.00 48.53
N LEU A 837 -59.47 4.16 49.20
CA LEU A 837 -59.91 4.27 50.59
C LEU A 837 -61.42 4.02 50.73
N GLU A 838 -62.24 4.49 49.79
CA GLU A 838 -63.69 4.22 49.75
C GLU A 838 -63.97 2.72 49.58
N ARG A 839 -63.35 2.09 48.57
CA ARG A 839 -63.47 0.63 48.29
C ARG A 839 -62.95 -0.24 49.44
N ALA A 840 -61.91 0.20 50.16
CA ALA A 840 -61.40 -0.47 51.36
C ALA A 840 -62.23 -0.22 52.63
N GLY A 841 -63.42 0.41 52.53
CA GLY A 841 -64.27 0.76 53.66
C GLY A 841 -63.67 1.80 54.62
N LYS A 842 -62.58 2.47 54.22
CA LYS A 842 -61.90 3.51 55.01
C LYS A 842 -62.58 4.86 54.78
N LEU A 843 -63.88 4.90 55.08
CA LEU A 843 -64.78 6.02 54.80
C LEU A 843 -64.24 7.38 55.29
N GLN A 844 -63.79 7.48 56.54
CA GLN A 844 -63.30 8.77 57.06
C GLN A 844 -62.02 9.26 56.35
N PRO A 845 -60.98 8.42 56.11
CA PRO A 845 -59.90 8.75 55.19
C PRO A 845 -60.33 9.07 53.75
N ALA A 846 -61.33 8.38 53.20
CA ALA A 846 -61.83 8.62 51.84
C ALA A 846 -62.44 10.02 51.69
N ALA A 847 -63.35 10.40 52.59
CA ALA A 847 -63.91 11.75 52.63
C ALA A 847 -62.81 12.82 52.76
N ASN A 848 -61.83 12.61 53.64
CA ASN A 848 -60.70 13.52 53.81
C ASN A 848 -59.88 13.65 52.52
N ARG A 849 -59.68 12.57 51.74
CA ARG A 849 -58.91 12.59 50.50
C ARG A 849 -59.68 13.20 49.32
N TYR A 850 -60.99 12.94 49.21
CA TYR A 850 -61.85 13.65 48.26
C TYR A 850 -61.88 15.16 48.54
N GLN A 851 -61.92 15.54 49.82
CA GLN A 851 -61.83 16.94 50.25
C GLN A 851 -60.45 17.58 49.92
N GLU A 852 -59.36 16.84 50.06
CA GLU A 852 -58.04 17.32 49.63
C GLU A 852 -57.96 17.49 48.10
N PHE A 853 -58.53 16.56 47.35
CA PHE A 853 -58.56 16.59 45.89
C PHE A 853 -59.22 17.88 45.35
N TYR A 854 -60.49 18.17 45.67
CA TYR A 854 -61.13 19.35 45.09
C TYR A 854 -60.63 20.70 45.64
N LYS A 855 -59.95 20.70 46.80
CA LYS A 855 -59.23 21.88 47.32
C LYS A 855 -57.94 22.16 46.55
N LYS A 856 -57.30 21.12 45.99
CA LYS A 856 -56.01 21.18 45.30
C LYS A 856 -56.16 21.25 43.78
N PHE A 857 -57.22 20.65 43.23
CA PHE A 857 -57.50 20.53 41.80
C PHE A 857 -58.93 21.06 41.50
N ALA A 858 -59.21 22.30 41.92
CA ALA A 858 -60.56 22.89 41.82
C ALA A 858 -61.07 23.05 40.37
N ASP A 859 -60.16 23.15 39.40
CA ASP A 859 -60.45 23.26 37.96
C ASP A 859 -60.49 21.88 37.24
N ASP A 860 -60.29 20.76 37.95
CA ASP A 860 -60.48 19.41 37.39
C ASP A 860 -61.98 19.09 37.27
N GLU A 861 -62.40 18.49 36.16
CA GLU A 861 -63.82 18.19 35.89
C GLU A 861 -64.45 17.26 36.94
N ARG A 862 -63.64 16.44 37.62
CA ARG A 862 -64.05 15.55 38.71
C ARG A 862 -64.19 16.27 40.06
N ALA A 863 -63.87 17.56 40.17
CA ALA A 863 -63.97 18.30 41.44
C ALA A 863 -65.37 18.23 42.08
N ILE A 864 -66.42 18.31 41.26
CA ILE A 864 -67.81 18.19 41.74
C ILE A 864 -68.19 16.72 42.01
N GLU A 865 -67.64 15.75 41.28
CA GLU A 865 -67.80 14.33 41.67
C GLU A 865 -67.14 14.06 43.02
N ALA A 866 -65.92 14.54 43.27
CA ALA A 866 -65.24 14.37 44.55
C ALA A 866 -66.05 14.99 45.71
N MET A 867 -66.65 16.17 45.53
CA MET A 867 -67.59 16.75 46.49
C MET A 867 -68.83 15.83 46.69
N TRP A 868 -69.40 15.30 45.62
CA TRP A 868 -70.56 14.38 45.71
C TRP A 868 -70.21 13.08 46.44
N ARG A 869 -69.07 12.46 46.13
CA ARG A 869 -68.52 11.29 46.83
C ARG A 869 -68.29 11.60 48.30
N GLU A 870 -67.65 12.73 48.63
CA GLU A 870 -67.47 13.17 50.02
C GLU A 870 -68.83 13.27 50.75
N ALA A 871 -69.84 13.89 50.14
CA ALA A 871 -71.18 14.00 50.71
C ALA A 871 -71.86 12.63 50.92
N GLN A 872 -71.73 11.69 49.98
CA GLN A 872 -72.25 10.33 50.16
C GLN A 872 -71.53 9.58 51.27
N VAL A 873 -70.21 9.69 51.35
CA VAL A 873 -69.41 9.08 52.43
C VAL A 873 -69.76 9.70 53.79
N TRP A 874 -70.02 11.01 53.88
CA TRP A 874 -70.55 11.64 55.10
C TRP A 874 -71.96 11.14 55.48
N ARG A 875 -72.84 10.88 54.48
CA ARG A 875 -74.16 10.25 54.74
C ARG A 875 -74.01 8.81 55.24
N GLN A 876 -73.11 8.01 54.68
CA GLN A 876 -72.79 6.65 55.18
C GLN A 876 -72.24 6.67 56.61
N LEU A 877 -71.36 7.65 56.93
CA LEU A 877 -70.85 7.91 58.28
C LEU A 877 -71.90 8.48 59.25
N ARG A 878 -73.17 8.63 58.83
CA ARG A 878 -74.29 9.22 59.60
C ARG A 878 -74.03 10.66 60.06
N GLN A 879 -73.31 11.45 59.26
CA GLN A 879 -73.01 12.86 59.51
C GLN A 879 -73.75 13.78 58.51
N PRO A 880 -75.10 13.87 58.56
CA PRO A 880 -75.87 14.61 57.56
C PRO A 880 -75.47 16.09 57.46
N LYS A 881 -75.17 16.75 58.59
CA LYS A 881 -74.68 18.15 58.60
C LYS A 881 -73.35 18.36 57.87
N ALA A 882 -72.50 17.34 57.78
CA ALA A 882 -71.26 17.41 57.00
C ALA A 882 -71.58 17.26 55.49
N ALA A 883 -72.44 16.32 55.13
CA ALA A 883 -72.94 16.17 53.76
C ALA A 883 -73.66 17.42 53.27
N GLU A 884 -74.64 17.94 54.03
CA GLU A 884 -75.40 19.17 53.73
C GLU A 884 -74.49 20.38 53.46
N LYS A 885 -73.36 20.48 54.15
CA LYS A 885 -72.37 21.54 53.96
C LYS A 885 -71.69 21.41 52.59
N VAL A 886 -71.20 20.23 52.23
CA VAL A 886 -70.55 19.95 50.94
C VAL A 886 -71.57 20.07 49.79
N GLU A 887 -72.75 19.50 49.96
CA GLU A 887 -73.88 19.62 49.03
C GLU A 887 -74.29 21.09 48.74
N SER A 888 -74.17 21.98 49.72
CA SER A 888 -74.44 23.41 49.51
C SER A 888 -73.38 24.08 48.62
N VAL A 889 -72.13 23.59 48.67
CA VAL A 889 -71.06 24.02 47.76
C VAL A 889 -71.32 23.48 46.35
N ILE A 890 -71.73 22.21 46.22
CA ILE A 890 -72.09 21.59 44.92
C ILE A 890 -73.18 22.40 44.21
N LEU A 891 -74.27 22.77 44.91
CA LEU A 891 -75.33 23.58 44.32
C LEU A 891 -74.85 24.97 43.88
N GLY A 892 -73.98 25.61 44.67
CA GLY A 892 -73.42 26.92 44.38
C GLY A 892 -72.50 26.92 43.15
N GLU A 893 -71.55 26.00 43.12
CA GLU A 893 -70.60 25.86 42.01
C GLU A 893 -71.26 25.33 40.73
N PHE A 894 -72.18 24.36 40.83
CA PHE A 894 -72.98 23.95 39.67
C PHE A 894 -73.74 25.13 39.07
N LYS A 895 -74.44 25.94 39.88
CA LYS A 895 -75.19 27.12 39.38
C LYS A 895 -74.26 28.12 38.69
N LYS A 896 -73.08 28.36 39.26
CA LYS A 896 -72.03 29.26 38.73
C LYS A 896 -71.45 28.76 37.39
N LEU A 897 -71.15 27.47 37.28
CA LEU A 897 -70.59 26.87 36.06
C LEU A 897 -71.63 26.65 34.96
N ASN A 898 -72.86 26.25 35.31
CA ASN A 898 -73.96 26.07 34.37
C ASN A 898 -74.32 27.39 33.67
N ALA A 899 -74.35 28.50 34.43
CA ALA A 899 -74.53 29.85 33.88
C ALA A 899 -73.39 30.30 32.94
N GLN A 900 -72.24 29.62 32.94
CA GLN A 900 -71.11 29.86 32.02
C GLN A 900 -71.05 28.86 30.85
N GLY A 901 -71.96 27.86 30.81
CA GLY A 901 -71.85 26.74 29.87
C GLY A 901 -70.67 25.79 30.15
N LYS A 902 -70.19 25.77 31.41
CA LYS A 902 -68.98 25.04 31.85
C LYS A 902 -69.22 23.97 32.93
N ALA A 903 -70.47 23.65 33.25
CA ALA A 903 -70.75 22.58 34.20
C ALA A 903 -70.34 21.22 33.60
N PRO A 904 -69.55 20.38 34.32
CA PRO A 904 -69.31 19.01 33.91
C PRO A 904 -70.63 18.24 33.74
N PRO A 905 -70.80 17.35 32.74
CA PRO A 905 -72.09 16.70 32.47
C PRO A 905 -72.72 16.02 33.69
N ALA A 906 -71.92 15.30 34.49
CA ALA A 906 -72.38 14.63 35.70
C ALA A 906 -72.76 15.58 36.86
N ALA A 907 -72.21 16.81 36.88
CA ALA A 907 -72.47 17.78 37.94
C ALA A 907 -73.96 18.20 37.98
N ALA A 908 -74.66 18.15 36.85
CA ALA A 908 -76.08 18.42 36.78
C ALA A 908 -76.91 17.36 37.52
N ASP A 909 -76.60 16.07 37.36
CA ASP A 909 -77.31 14.99 38.05
C ASP A 909 -77.07 15.05 39.57
N TYR A 910 -75.83 15.24 40.01
CA TYR A 910 -75.51 15.43 41.43
C TYR A 910 -76.26 16.63 42.03
N ALA A 911 -76.23 17.79 41.36
CA ALA A 911 -76.93 18.98 41.84
C ALA A 911 -78.46 18.80 41.84
N SER A 912 -79.03 18.12 40.85
CA SER A 912 -80.47 17.88 40.76
C SER A 912 -80.99 16.94 41.86
N ARG A 913 -80.23 15.89 42.23
CA ARG A 913 -80.52 14.99 43.35
C ARG A 913 -80.51 15.74 44.67
N ILE A 914 -79.50 16.58 44.89
CA ILE A 914 -79.39 17.41 46.10
C ILE A 914 -80.59 18.38 46.19
N ALA A 915 -80.93 19.04 45.08
CA ALA A 915 -82.04 19.99 45.04
C ALA A 915 -83.39 19.31 45.31
N PHE A 916 -83.63 18.12 44.74
CA PHE A 916 -84.80 17.29 45.03
C PHE A 916 -84.88 16.89 46.51
N LEU A 917 -83.81 16.30 47.04
CA LEU A 917 -83.77 15.83 48.43
C LEU A 917 -83.96 16.96 49.47
N ARG A 918 -83.61 18.20 49.12
CA ARG A 918 -83.82 19.38 49.99
C ARG A 918 -85.26 19.90 50.02
N ILE A 919 -86.07 19.59 49.01
CA ILE A 919 -87.49 20.02 48.96
C ILE A 919 -88.46 18.92 49.41
N ASP A 920 -88.03 17.66 49.46
CA ASP A 920 -88.89 16.51 49.76
C ASP A 920 -89.48 16.54 51.19
N ASP A 921 -88.72 17.08 52.16
CA ASP A 921 -89.17 17.47 53.51
C ASP A 921 -90.37 18.44 53.51
N GLY A 922 -90.58 19.18 52.41
CA GLY A 922 -91.72 20.07 52.19
C GLY A 922 -92.99 19.33 51.77
N PHE A 923 -92.86 18.27 50.97
CA PHE A 923 -93.99 17.45 50.54
C PHE A 923 -94.62 16.69 51.72
N ASP A 924 -93.79 16.24 52.65
CA ASP A 924 -94.24 15.57 53.86
C ASP A 924 -95.06 16.49 54.79
N LYS A 925 -94.77 17.79 54.79
CA LYS A 925 -95.54 18.83 55.50
C LYS A 925 -96.84 19.16 54.75
N TYR A 926 -96.79 19.19 53.43
CA TYR A 926 -97.96 19.35 52.56
C TYR A 926 -98.98 18.21 52.76
N LYS A 927 -98.53 16.95 52.72
CA LYS A 927 -99.38 15.77 52.96
C LYS A 927 -100.08 15.85 54.32
N LYS A 928 -99.34 16.19 55.38
CA LYS A 928 -99.88 16.40 56.75
C LYS A 928 -100.91 17.55 56.84
N ALA A 929 -100.95 18.44 55.85
CA ALA A 929 -101.92 19.54 55.77
C ALA A 929 -103.19 19.18 54.96
N MET A 930 -103.30 17.99 54.35
CA MET A 930 -104.47 17.55 53.57
C MET A 930 -105.53 16.84 54.42
N ASN A 931 -105.93 17.47 55.53
CA ASN A 931 -107.01 17.04 56.40
C ASN A 931 -108.02 18.18 56.58
N VAL A 932 -109.32 17.90 56.38
CA VAL A 932 -110.41 18.87 56.41
C VAL A 932 -111.54 18.35 57.30
N GLY A 933 -112.05 19.22 58.18
CA GLY A 933 -113.08 18.87 59.15
C GLY A 933 -114.49 18.71 58.56
N ARG A 934 -115.48 18.43 59.42
CA ARG A 934 -116.89 18.35 59.00
C ARG A 934 -117.40 19.73 58.55
N PRO A 935 -118.00 19.86 57.35
CA PRO A 935 -118.50 21.14 56.86
C PRO A 935 -119.66 21.67 57.72
N ASN A 936 -119.73 22.99 57.86
CA ASN A 936 -120.87 23.70 58.45
C ASN A 936 -121.63 24.47 57.36
N MET A 937 -122.85 24.02 57.04
CA MET A 937 -123.68 24.62 55.98
C MET A 937 -124.05 26.08 56.24
N GLN A 938 -124.10 26.52 57.50
CA GLN A 938 -124.31 27.94 57.85
C GLN A 938 -123.11 28.84 57.52
N ARG A 939 -121.96 28.26 57.15
CA ARG A 939 -120.71 28.97 56.82
C ARG A 939 -120.07 28.47 55.53
N LEU A 940 -120.89 28.11 54.55
CA LEU A 940 -120.43 27.58 53.25
C LEU A 940 -119.27 28.37 52.60
N PRO A 941 -119.23 29.72 52.58
CA PRO A 941 -118.11 30.46 51.99
C PRO A 941 -116.77 30.27 52.72
N ALA A 942 -116.79 30.04 54.04
CA ALA A 942 -115.56 29.80 54.81
C ALA A 942 -114.99 28.40 54.55
N PHE A 943 -115.86 27.41 54.37
CA PHE A 943 -115.49 26.05 54.00
C PHE A 943 -114.94 25.97 52.57
N VAL A 944 -115.61 26.62 51.60
CA VAL A 944 -115.08 26.75 50.22
C VAL A 944 -113.68 27.38 50.23
N ARG A 945 -113.48 28.47 50.99
CA ARG A 945 -112.18 29.13 51.11
C ARG A 945 -111.10 28.27 51.78
N GLU A 946 -111.46 27.32 52.64
CA GLU A 946 -110.48 26.34 53.12
C GLU A 946 -109.99 25.44 51.97
N LEU A 947 -110.91 24.89 51.15
CA LEU A 947 -110.56 24.05 50.00
C LEU A 947 -109.73 24.82 48.95
N GLU A 948 -110.04 26.11 48.73
CA GLU A 948 -109.23 27.02 47.91
C GLU A 948 -107.80 27.15 48.45
N ASN A 949 -107.62 27.34 49.76
CA ASN A 949 -106.29 27.40 50.38
C ASN A 949 -105.51 26.07 50.25
N ARG A 950 -106.20 24.92 50.34
CA ARG A 950 -105.58 23.59 50.09
C ARG A 950 -105.15 23.47 48.62
N ALA A 951 -105.96 23.94 47.67
CA ALA A 951 -105.61 23.97 46.25
C ALA A 951 -104.41 24.89 45.97
N VAL A 952 -104.36 26.09 46.56
CA VAL A 952 -103.18 26.97 46.48
C VAL A 952 -101.93 26.31 47.07
N SER A 953 -102.05 25.57 48.17
CA SER A 953 -100.93 24.80 48.72
C SER A 953 -100.44 23.70 47.78
N ARG A 954 -101.34 23.07 47.00
CA ARG A 954 -100.99 22.10 45.95
C ARG A 954 -100.22 22.79 44.83
N GLU A 955 -100.71 23.90 44.30
CA GLU A 955 -100.02 24.64 43.22
C GLU A 955 -98.62 25.11 43.63
N ASN A 956 -98.42 25.50 44.89
CA ASN A 956 -97.09 25.84 45.42
C ASN A 956 -96.14 24.63 45.43
N VAL A 957 -96.62 23.43 45.81
CA VAL A 957 -95.84 22.20 45.76
C VAL A 957 -95.52 21.80 44.32
N ILE A 958 -96.52 21.80 43.43
CA ILE A 958 -96.35 21.52 42.00
C ILE A 958 -95.27 22.43 41.42
N LYS A 959 -95.40 23.75 41.59
CA LYS A 959 -94.43 24.75 41.12
C LYS A 959 -93.02 24.50 41.64
N THR A 960 -92.89 24.06 42.89
CA THR A 960 -91.58 23.77 43.50
C THR A 960 -90.92 22.56 42.81
N TYR A 961 -91.64 21.46 42.61
CA TYR A 961 -91.10 20.30 41.89
C TYR A 961 -90.92 20.55 40.39
N THR A 962 -91.78 21.34 39.76
CA THR A 962 -91.60 21.76 38.35
C THR A 962 -90.26 22.46 38.14
N SER A 963 -89.79 23.28 39.11
CA SER A 963 -88.47 23.91 39.00
C SER A 963 -87.32 22.91 38.93
N ILE A 964 -87.40 21.75 39.62
CA ILE A 964 -86.39 20.69 39.51
C ILE A 964 -86.37 20.07 38.11
N VAL A 965 -87.55 19.90 37.49
CA VAL A 965 -87.68 19.42 36.10
C VAL A 965 -87.10 20.44 35.11
N THR A 966 -87.43 21.73 35.25
CA THR A 966 -87.05 22.77 34.27
C THR A 966 -85.59 23.20 34.37
N ASP A 967 -85.05 23.30 35.59
CA ASP A 967 -83.80 24.00 35.84
C ASP A 967 -82.58 23.07 35.71
N TYR A 968 -82.78 21.76 35.96
CA TYR A 968 -81.74 20.74 35.87
C TYR A 968 -81.92 19.79 34.69
N LYS A 969 -83.16 19.45 34.32
CA LYS A 969 -83.53 18.56 33.19
C LYS A 969 -82.91 17.14 33.26
N GLN A 970 -82.52 16.69 34.44
CA GLN A 970 -81.89 15.38 34.64
C GLN A 970 -82.93 14.29 34.82
N ALA A 971 -82.66 13.08 34.31
CA ALA A 971 -83.68 12.04 34.21
C ALA A 971 -84.25 11.61 35.55
N TRP A 972 -83.40 11.20 36.50
CA TRP A 972 -83.82 10.71 37.81
C TRP A 972 -84.64 11.76 38.58
N SER A 973 -84.12 13.00 38.66
CA SER A 973 -84.80 14.08 39.40
C SER A 973 -86.09 14.53 38.72
N SER A 974 -86.16 14.49 37.39
CA SER A 974 -87.37 14.86 36.64
C SER A 974 -88.49 13.84 36.87
N ILE A 975 -88.18 12.55 36.80
CA ILE A 975 -89.16 11.47 37.06
C ILE A 975 -89.63 11.51 38.52
N ALA A 976 -88.70 11.67 39.48
CA ALA A 976 -89.02 11.81 40.89
C ALA A 976 -89.91 13.05 41.18
N SER A 977 -89.64 14.16 40.49
CA SER A 977 -90.43 15.39 40.62
C SER A 977 -91.81 15.28 39.97
N LEU A 978 -91.93 14.61 38.82
CA LEU A 978 -93.22 14.33 38.17
C LEU A 978 -94.08 13.38 39.02
N TYR A 979 -93.48 12.37 39.65
CA TYR A 979 -94.17 11.56 40.67
C TYR A 979 -94.71 12.43 41.81
N ARG A 980 -93.89 13.32 42.39
CA ARG A 980 -94.32 14.23 43.48
C ARG A 980 -95.39 15.23 43.03
N ILE A 981 -95.36 15.72 41.79
CA ILE A 981 -96.42 16.54 41.18
C ILE A 981 -97.74 15.74 41.10
N ALA A 982 -97.68 14.49 40.63
CA ALA A 982 -98.85 13.64 40.50
C ALA A 982 -99.45 13.26 41.86
N SER A 983 -98.61 12.83 42.81
CA SER A 983 -99.05 12.57 44.18
C SER A 983 -99.59 13.83 44.88
N ALA A 984 -99.12 15.04 44.54
CA ALA A 984 -99.75 16.27 45.05
C ALA A 984 -101.21 16.42 44.59
N TRP A 985 -101.56 15.95 43.39
CA TRP A 985 -102.97 15.88 43.00
C TRP A 985 -103.72 14.78 43.75
N ASP A 986 -103.15 13.59 43.92
CA ASP A 986 -103.79 12.48 44.67
C ASP A 986 -104.15 12.87 46.11
N GLU A 987 -103.22 13.44 46.89
CA GLU A 987 -103.50 13.82 48.29
C GLU A 987 -104.68 14.82 48.36
N PHE A 988 -104.85 15.67 47.35
CA PHE A 988 -105.97 16.59 47.24
C PHE A 988 -107.28 15.89 46.82
N VAL A 989 -107.21 14.89 45.92
CA VAL A 989 -108.36 14.06 45.54
C VAL A 989 -108.85 13.23 46.72
N GLU A 990 -107.94 12.52 47.40
CA GLU A 990 -108.24 11.74 48.61
C GLU A 990 -108.83 12.63 49.71
N MET A 991 -108.28 13.83 49.94
CA MET A 991 -108.82 14.81 50.88
C MET A 991 -110.28 15.14 50.55
N MET A 992 -110.58 15.52 49.30
CA MET A 992 -111.94 15.87 48.85
C MET A 992 -112.92 14.71 49.06
N GLN A 993 -112.52 13.48 48.72
CA GLN A 993 -113.35 12.28 48.93
C GLN A 993 -113.58 11.97 50.42
N ARG A 994 -112.60 12.24 51.28
CA ARG A 994 -112.67 11.98 52.73
C ARG A 994 -113.48 13.01 53.53
N ILE A 995 -113.81 14.18 52.97
CA ILE A 995 -114.64 15.21 53.64
C ILE A 995 -115.95 14.58 54.16
N PRO A 996 -116.21 14.53 55.48
CA PRO A 996 -117.38 13.85 56.02
C PRO A 996 -118.64 14.70 55.81
N CYS A 997 -119.82 14.06 55.72
CA CYS A 997 -121.06 14.77 55.43
C CYS A 997 -121.39 15.85 56.48
N PRO A 998 -121.91 17.03 56.07
CA PRO A 998 -122.33 18.10 56.96
C PRO A 998 -123.27 17.64 58.09
N ALA A 999 -123.30 18.40 59.19
CA ALA A 999 -124.22 18.10 60.29
C ALA A 999 -125.67 18.49 59.92
N GLY A 1000 -126.62 17.61 60.24
CA GLY A 1000 -128.07 17.89 60.13
C GLY A 1000 -128.74 17.55 58.79
N ILE A 1001 -128.04 16.90 57.86
CA ILE A 1001 -128.63 16.38 56.61
C ILE A 1001 -128.95 14.87 56.74
N ASN A 1002 -129.96 14.40 56.01
CA ASN A 1002 -130.29 12.97 55.91
C ASN A 1002 -129.33 12.23 54.95
N GLU A 1003 -129.51 10.91 54.80
CA GLU A 1003 -128.67 10.10 53.92
C GLU A 1003 -128.75 10.55 52.45
N GLU A 1004 -129.92 10.93 51.94
CA GLU A 1004 -130.09 11.48 50.59
C GLU A 1004 -129.33 12.80 50.42
N GLY A 1005 -129.47 13.74 51.36
CA GLY A 1005 -128.71 15.00 51.35
C GLY A 1005 -127.20 14.76 51.47
N CYS A 1006 -126.77 13.74 52.20
CA CYS A 1006 -125.38 13.31 52.27
C CYS A 1006 -124.88 12.71 50.95
N MET A 1007 -125.69 11.90 50.26
CA MET A 1007 -125.39 11.41 48.91
C MET A 1007 -125.29 12.55 47.90
N VAL A 1008 -126.24 13.49 47.87
CA VAL A 1008 -126.21 14.67 46.99
C VAL A 1008 -125.00 15.57 47.30
N PHE A 1009 -124.66 15.77 48.58
CA PHE A 1009 -123.45 16.50 48.97
C PHE A 1009 -122.17 15.79 48.50
N LYS A 1010 -122.07 14.47 48.68
CA LYS A 1010 -120.94 13.66 48.21
C LYS A 1010 -120.82 13.67 46.69
N GLN A 1011 -121.92 13.50 45.96
CA GLN A 1011 -121.96 13.60 44.50
C GLN A 1011 -121.53 15.01 44.05
N GLY A 1012 -122.00 16.07 44.72
CA GLY A 1012 -121.58 17.44 44.44
C GLY A 1012 -120.11 17.73 44.73
N LEU A 1013 -119.46 17.00 45.65
CA LEU A 1013 -118.00 17.03 45.80
C LEU A 1013 -117.29 16.20 44.72
N GLU A 1014 -117.85 15.05 44.35
CA GLU A 1014 -117.30 14.13 43.35
C GLU A 1014 -117.28 14.78 41.94
N GLU A 1015 -118.36 15.47 41.54
CA GLU A 1015 -118.42 16.29 40.32
C GLU A 1015 -117.39 17.45 40.32
N LYS A 1016 -116.93 17.89 41.49
CA LYS A 1016 -115.92 18.96 41.63
C LYS A 1016 -114.49 18.44 41.79
N VAL A 1017 -114.29 17.18 42.20
CA VAL A 1017 -112.97 16.55 42.29
C VAL A 1017 -112.53 15.91 40.98
N GLU A 1018 -113.45 15.55 40.09
CA GLU A 1018 -113.14 14.90 38.81
C GLU A 1018 -112.07 15.64 37.95
N PRO A 1019 -112.07 16.99 37.81
CA PRO A 1019 -110.98 17.70 37.14
C PRO A 1019 -109.61 17.55 37.82
N ALA A 1020 -109.58 17.39 39.15
CA ALA A 1020 -108.36 17.13 39.90
C ALA A 1020 -107.89 15.67 39.72
N ARG A 1021 -108.81 14.69 39.64
CA ARG A 1021 -108.51 13.29 39.32
C ARG A 1021 -107.90 13.16 37.92
N GLN A 1022 -108.48 13.82 36.92
CA GLN A 1022 -107.92 13.87 35.58
C GLN A 1022 -106.54 14.55 35.55
N SER A 1023 -106.28 15.51 36.43
CA SER A 1023 -104.97 16.16 36.56
C SER A 1023 -103.94 15.26 37.23
N ALA A 1024 -104.32 14.48 38.25
CA ALA A 1024 -103.49 13.44 38.85
C ALA A 1024 -103.07 12.38 37.83
N ARG A 1025 -104.07 11.82 37.12
CA ARG A 1025 -103.85 10.83 36.06
C ARG A 1025 -102.89 11.36 34.99
N LYS A 1026 -103.14 12.57 34.45
CA LYS A 1026 -102.25 13.21 33.45
C LYS A 1026 -100.83 13.45 33.97
N ALA A 1027 -100.67 13.75 35.24
CA ALA A 1027 -99.34 13.91 35.85
C ALA A 1027 -98.59 12.58 36.00
N TYR A 1028 -99.28 11.47 36.32
CA TYR A 1028 -98.68 10.14 36.28
C TYR A 1028 -98.40 9.66 34.84
N GLU A 1029 -99.31 9.90 33.89
CA GLU A 1029 -99.09 9.64 32.46
C GLU A 1029 -97.85 10.41 31.97
N ALA A 1030 -97.67 11.67 32.37
CA ALA A 1030 -96.46 12.45 32.09
C ALA A 1030 -95.20 11.89 32.79
N CYS A 1031 -95.31 11.39 34.03
CA CYS A 1031 -94.20 10.72 34.72
C CYS A 1031 -93.72 9.47 33.98
N VAL A 1032 -94.65 8.60 33.56
CA VAL A 1032 -94.31 7.37 32.81
C VAL A 1032 -93.82 7.69 31.40
N ALA A 1033 -94.49 8.61 30.69
CA ALA A 1033 -94.05 9.08 29.38
C ALA A 1033 -92.62 9.66 29.46
N LYS A 1034 -92.28 10.44 30.49
CA LYS A 1034 -90.93 11.00 30.67
C LYS A 1034 -89.88 9.96 31.08
N SER A 1035 -90.29 8.90 31.79
CA SER A 1035 -89.42 7.75 32.07
C SER A 1035 -89.05 7.01 30.78
N ASN A 1036 -90.04 6.80 29.90
CA ASN A 1036 -89.85 6.13 28.61
C ASN A 1036 -89.11 7.01 27.58
N GLU A 1037 -89.37 8.33 27.55
CA GLU A 1037 -88.69 9.30 26.67
C GLU A 1037 -87.18 9.36 26.92
N LEU A 1038 -86.76 9.10 28.16
CA LEU A 1038 -85.37 9.18 28.61
C LEU A 1038 -84.68 7.82 28.75
N ASP A 1039 -85.39 6.71 28.50
CA ASP A 1039 -84.96 5.33 28.75
C ASP A 1039 -84.37 5.10 30.16
N VAL A 1040 -84.96 5.75 31.17
CA VAL A 1040 -84.50 5.70 32.57
C VAL A 1040 -85.63 5.24 33.46
N PHE A 1041 -85.52 4.03 33.98
CA PHE A 1041 -86.46 3.43 34.93
C PHE A 1041 -85.97 3.62 36.37
N THR A 1042 -86.88 3.96 37.28
CA THR A 1042 -86.56 4.28 38.68
C THR A 1042 -87.63 3.74 39.63
N GLU A 1043 -87.37 3.79 40.94
CA GLU A 1043 -88.40 3.55 41.95
C GLU A 1043 -89.62 4.48 41.78
N TYR A 1044 -89.42 5.70 41.23
CA TYR A 1044 -90.48 6.68 41.07
C TYR A 1044 -91.33 6.43 39.82
N SER A 1045 -90.74 6.04 38.69
CA SER A 1045 -91.56 5.63 37.53
C SER A 1045 -92.29 4.32 37.77
N SER A 1046 -91.71 3.39 38.55
CA SER A 1046 -92.44 2.20 39.02
C SER A 1046 -93.63 2.56 39.91
N LYS A 1047 -93.50 3.56 40.81
CA LYS A 1047 -94.63 4.09 41.59
C LYS A 1047 -95.66 4.81 40.70
N CYS A 1048 -95.23 5.52 39.65
CA CYS A 1048 -96.15 6.15 38.69
C CYS A 1048 -96.98 5.13 37.90
N VAL A 1049 -96.35 4.07 37.37
CA VAL A 1049 -97.06 2.96 36.71
C VAL A 1049 -98.09 2.34 37.66
N LYS A 1050 -97.70 2.06 38.90
CA LYS A 1050 -98.59 1.43 39.89
C LYS A 1050 -99.82 2.26 40.25
N GLN A 1051 -99.77 3.59 40.11
CA GLN A 1051 -100.96 4.43 40.29
C GLN A 1051 -101.82 4.49 39.01
N LEU A 1052 -101.22 4.39 37.82
CA LEU A 1052 -101.98 4.28 36.57
C LEU A 1052 -102.71 2.93 36.43
N GLU A 1053 -102.15 1.84 36.98
CA GLU A 1053 -102.84 0.55 37.10
C GLU A 1053 -104.17 0.67 37.87
N GLN A 1054 -104.28 1.63 38.79
CA GLN A 1054 -105.51 1.90 39.56
C GLN A 1054 -106.40 2.99 38.93
N LEU A 1055 -105.80 4.04 38.37
CA LEU A 1055 -106.51 5.20 37.80
C LEU A 1055 -106.93 5.02 36.32
N ALA A 1056 -106.38 4.01 35.63
CA ALA A 1056 -106.55 3.78 34.20
C ALA A 1056 -106.29 2.32 33.76
N PRO A 1057 -106.87 1.29 34.42
CA PRO A 1057 -106.54 -0.13 34.19
C PRO A 1057 -106.71 -0.62 32.74
N GLU A 1058 -107.62 -0.02 31.95
CA GLU A 1058 -107.80 -0.34 30.54
C GLU A 1058 -106.62 0.10 29.65
N ALA A 1059 -105.89 1.14 30.06
CA ALA A 1059 -104.72 1.67 29.36
C ALA A 1059 -103.39 1.19 29.98
N PHE A 1060 -103.42 0.80 31.26
CA PHE A 1060 -102.29 0.31 32.04
C PHE A 1060 -102.72 -0.95 32.82
N PRO A 1061 -102.82 -2.13 32.18
CA PRO A 1061 -103.21 -3.36 32.86
C PRO A 1061 -102.14 -3.81 33.88
N GLU A 1062 -102.57 -4.42 34.98
CA GLU A 1062 -101.69 -4.89 36.07
C GLU A 1062 -100.69 -5.96 35.57
N ILE A 1063 -99.39 -5.65 35.63
CA ILE A 1063 -98.34 -6.56 35.18
C ILE A 1063 -97.92 -7.48 36.34
N THR A 1064 -98.36 -8.74 36.29
CA THR A 1064 -98.15 -9.74 37.34
C THR A 1064 -96.76 -10.40 37.35
N GLU A 1065 -95.89 -10.10 36.38
CA GLU A 1065 -94.49 -10.49 36.44
C GLU A 1065 -93.74 -9.69 37.54
N LYS A 1066 -92.95 -10.40 38.35
CA LYS A 1066 -92.02 -9.76 39.30
C LYS A 1066 -90.98 -8.94 38.54
N ARG A 1067 -91.24 -7.65 38.36
CA ARG A 1067 -90.17 -6.66 38.07
C ARG A 1067 -89.09 -6.82 39.14
N VAL A 1068 -87.83 -6.90 38.70
CA VAL A 1068 -86.69 -6.97 39.61
C VAL A 1068 -86.69 -5.72 40.47
N ASP A 1069 -86.74 -5.90 41.78
CA ASP A 1069 -86.71 -4.79 42.73
C ASP A 1069 -85.28 -4.23 42.77
N PHE A 1070 -85.06 -3.12 42.05
CA PHE A 1070 -83.81 -2.36 42.06
C PHE A 1070 -83.66 -1.56 43.38
N SER A 1071 -83.78 -2.26 44.51
CA SER A 1071 -83.52 -1.74 45.84
C SER A 1071 -82.12 -2.14 46.33
N SER A 1072 -81.55 -1.34 47.23
CA SER A 1072 -80.28 -1.59 47.95
C SER A 1072 -78.93 -1.43 47.21
N SER A 1073 -78.87 -0.72 46.08
CA SER A 1073 -77.64 0.00 45.70
C SER A 1073 -77.94 1.40 45.12
N GLY A 1074 -77.51 2.45 45.82
CA GLY A 1074 -77.29 3.75 45.18
C GLY A 1074 -76.24 3.61 44.07
N PRO A 1075 -76.23 4.48 43.05
CA PRO A 1075 -75.54 4.21 41.78
C PRO A 1075 -74.08 3.83 41.99
N SER A 1076 -73.78 2.53 41.84
CA SER A 1076 -72.42 2.04 41.85
C SER A 1076 -71.79 2.44 40.51
N LEU A 1077 -71.01 3.52 40.57
CA LEU A 1077 -70.09 3.90 39.52
C LEU A 1077 -68.92 2.91 39.55
N ASP A 1078 -69.22 1.67 39.15
CA ASP A 1078 -68.29 0.55 38.97
C ASP A 1078 -67.44 0.79 37.71
N VAL A 1079 -66.61 1.82 37.79
CA VAL A 1079 -65.53 2.06 36.83
C VAL A 1079 -64.54 0.90 36.99
N ALA A 1080 -64.44 0.06 35.96
CA ALA A 1080 -63.55 -1.09 35.96
C ALA A 1080 -62.08 -0.65 36.16
N PRO A 1081 -61.24 -1.37 36.93
CA PRO A 1081 -59.92 -0.86 37.34
C PRO A 1081 -58.85 -0.73 36.25
N ASN A 1082 -59.18 -0.95 34.97
CA ASN A 1082 -58.20 -1.27 33.92
C ASN A 1082 -57.54 -0.05 33.25
N ASP A 1083 -58.12 1.15 33.34
CA ASP A 1083 -57.63 2.34 32.62
C ASP A 1083 -56.43 3.05 33.29
N LEU A 1084 -55.78 2.39 34.26
CA LEU A 1084 -54.68 2.94 35.06
C LEU A 1084 -53.36 2.16 34.97
N ILE A 1085 -53.16 1.27 33.99
CA ILE A 1085 -51.84 0.66 33.75
C ILE A 1085 -51.07 1.49 32.72
N LEU A 1086 -49.96 2.13 33.14
CA LEU A 1086 -49.06 2.77 32.19
C LEU A 1086 -48.25 1.69 31.46
N ARG A 1087 -48.53 1.54 30.16
CA ARG A 1087 -47.80 0.62 29.28
C ARG A 1087 -46.75 1.40 28.49
N PRO A 1088 -45.49 1.47 28.93
CA PRO A 1088 -44.41 1.86 28.03
C PRO A 1088 -44.36 0.87 26.85
N PRO A 1089 -43.90 1.30 25.66
CA PRO A 1089 -43.63 0.37 24.58
C PRO A 1089 -42.62 -0.69 25.05
N PRO A 1090 -42.63 -1.92 24.48
CA PRO A 1090 -41.53 -2.85 24.71
C PRO A 1090 -40.21 -2.14 24.35
N PRO A 1091 -39.12 -2.36 25.12
CA PRO A 1091 -37.83 -1.85 24.71
C PRO A 1091 -37.54 -2.39 23.30
N ALA A 1092 -37.06 -1.51 22.42
CA ALA A 1092 -36.43 -2.00 21.20
C ALA A 1092 -35.28 -2.92 21.62
N ALA A 1093 -35.15 -4.08 20.98
CA ALA A 1093 -33.94 -4.89 21.13
C ALA A 1093 -32.73 -3.97 20.91
N PRO A 1094 -31.70 -4.04 21.78
CA PRO A 1094 -30.59 -3.10 21.72
C PRO A 1094 -30.03 -3.10 20.30
N GLN A 1095 -30.05 -1.94 19.64
CA GLN A 1095 -29.37 -1.77 18.37
C GLN A 1095 -27.89 -1.82 18.69
N GLY A 1096 -27.33 -3.03 18.62
CA GLY A 1096 -25.98 -3.35 19.08
C GLY A 1096 -25.01 -2.29 18.61
N ALA A 1097 -24.23 -1.74 19.55
CA ALA A 1097 -23.17 -0.83 19.20
C ALA A 1097 -22.17 -1.59 18.34
N VAL A 1098 -22.24 -1.41 17.02
CA VAL A 1098 -21.37 -2.08 16.07
C VAL A 1098 -19.95 -1.60 16.34
N GLY A 1099 -19.26 -2.34 17.19
CA GLY A 1099 -17.84 -2.22 17.45
C GLY A 1099 -17.13 -2.46 16.13
N ARG A 1100 -16.81 -1.37 15.43
CA ARG A 1100 -15.76 -1.43 14.43
C ARG A 1100 -14.53 -1.93 15.17
N LEU A 1101 -14.01 -3.08 14.75
CA LEU A 1101 -12.60 -3.42 14.98
C LEU A 1101 -11.81 -2.22 14.44
N ASP A 1102 -11.29 -1.41 15.36
CA ASP A 1102 -10.74 -0.12 15.01
C ASP A 1102 -9.46 -0.35 14.21
N ARG A 1103 -9.26 0.42 13.13
CA ARG A 1103 -8.19 0.14 12.18
C ARG A 1103 -6.85 0.52 12.81
N GLY A 1104 -6.20 -0.46 13.44
CA GLY A 1104 -4.79 -0.37 13.81
C GLY A 1104 -3.95 -0.06 12.56
N ASN A 1105 -3.22 1.06 12.61
CA ASN A 1105 -2.22 1.43 11.61
C ASN A 1105 -0.95 0.59 11.76
#